data_AF-A0AAX7URL3-F1
#
_entry.id   AF-A0AAX7URL3-F1
#
_cell.length_a   1.000
_cell.length_b   1.000
_cell.length_c   1.000
_cell.angle_alpha   90.00
_cell.angle_beta   90.00
_cell.angle_gamma   90.00
#
_symmetry.space_group_name_H-M   'P 1'
#
loop_
_entity.id
_entity.type
_entity.pdbx_description
1 polymer ?
#
loop_
_entity_poly.entity_id
_entity_poly.type
_entity_poly.pdbx_seq_one_letter_code
_entity_poly.pdbx_strand_id
1 'polypeptide(L)'
;MKKKQSVPEEPAEMNPSDSSRQREEDEENEAPVKAKRSKADHAGEEVVYHPVKLSRNDLYRPPTAEELNQLKEAESLFHCSLLKMQMEELLKEVALSERRKRQIDSFIQTVTKLIQTVPDSPEVEVSDLSWLSGAVKVPFLLVPKTTKGKFHMAPPSSIDLIGSYPLGTCTKPNVMVDLAVTIPNDVLHPKDVLNQRYPRKRALYLAGLAQHLTSSSDIGTMQYSCLHGNRLRPVLLLTPPGKDSSSFTLRVHACPAPGFFKPSRFHPQRNNIRTEWYTGLQTSQSESSEPPTPHYNSSVLGDLLPRAHLQFLSAVSSQCSAFTDGVALLKVWLRQRELDQGTGCFNGFLASMLLAYLLITHRISNSMTAYQLLRNTLNFLASTDLTVNGISLAKDPDSTAPSISEFHDAFQVVFVDPSGHLNMCADITACTYKQLQHEASLSMQFWDNPTVDGFQCLLMTPKPMIRTSDHVFQLCELVKLQSSCKKLNLLSELMDHSGDYIHTALPFILSLLQQGLSQRIHLLTHSLSPDPKWSVESEAPKHKAQPPLSFGLLLRTELSSSVLERGPPADSPMAAEFRQLWGPRSELRRFQDGDITEAVLWDGESICQKRLVPKQIITHLLQLHADIPESCVRYVGAMVDDVIKTGSEVSGTGEEESLVVVQSYDDLSRKLWRLEGLPLTITAVQGAHPALRYTQVFSPRPLKLEYSFFDREKTSRSLVPKEGKPCPVYITPITIICHMEGSGKWPHDRLAIQHIRAAFHIQLGELLRKHHSYTCRPCPTHLDVWKVLIQSSSCVTKQTYVFSCVFSFSSVWCVLSFYLKAPAATPMFWRSMSPGQTLAQCSAVQRRHYRGHSRPAGGVAFPAARSLYCSQVATTFAFFFFLVFFV
;
A
#
# COMPACT_ATOMS: atom_id res chain seq x y z
N MET A 1 -6.72 -75.76 -0.35
CA MET A 1 -7.12 -76.22 -1.70
C MET A 1 -7.30 -75.04 -2.64
N LYS A 2 -7.10 -75.25 -3.94
CA LYS A 2 -7.24 -74.37 -5.13
C LYS A 2 -8.04 -73.04 -5.03
N LYS A 3 -7.36 -71.94 -5.45
CA LYS A 3 -7.70 -70.96 -6.56
C LYS A 3 -8.86 -69.96 -6.34
N LYS A 4 -8.88 -68.73 -6.91
CA LYS A 4 -8.09 -68.11 -8.03
C LYS A 4 -8.23 -66.56 -8.10
N GLN A 5 -7.17 -65.85 -8.56
CA GLN A 5 -7.12 -64.64 -9.44
C GLN A 5 -7.91 -63.34 -9.09
N SER A 6 -7.49 -62.11 -9.46
CA SER A 6 -6.25 -61.58 -10.10
C SER A 6 -6.16 -60.03 -10.03
N VAL A 7 -4.93 -59.49 -10.01
CA VAL A 7 -4.47 -58.08 -10.03
C VAL A 7 -3.00 -58.13 -10.60
N PRO A 8 -2.26 -57.06 -10.99
CA PRO A 8 -2.52 -55.67 -11.47
C PRO A 8 -2.02 -55.46 -12.93
N GLU A 9 -1.88 -54.21 -13.41
CA GLU A 9 -0.58 -53.68 -13.92
C GLU A 9 -0.55 -52.15 -14.12
N GLU A 10 0.58 -51.52 -13.74
CA GLU A 10 1.07 -50.23 -14.28
C GLU A 10 1.91 -50.51 -15.54
N PRO A 11 2.39 -49.48 -16.26
CA PRO A 11 3.82 -49.52 -16.57
C PRO A 11 4.55 -48.16 -16.48
N ALA A 12 5.86 -48.25 -16.25
CA ALA A 12 6.81 -47.15 -16.29
C ALA A 12 7.81 -47.29 -17.47
N GLU A 13 8.27 -46.13 -17.94
CA GLU A 13 9.57 -45.80 -18.56
C GLU A 13 10.22 -46.59 -19.72
N MET A 14 10.81 -45.76 -20.60
CA MET A 14 12.10 -45.88 -21.29
C MET A 14 12.26 -46.60 -22.66
N ASN A 15 12.53 -45.73 -23.63
CA ASN A 15 13.56 -45.77 -24.67
C ASN A 15 13.35 -46.60 -25.97
N PRO A 16 13.73 -46.04 -27.14
CA PRO A 16 13.56 -46.68 -28.45
C PRO A 16 14.87 -47.24 -29.03
N SER A 17 14.79 -48.38 -29.73
CA SER A 17 15.79 -48.77 -30.75
C SER A 17 15.29 -49.83 -31.75
N ASP A 18 15.11 -49.38 -32.99
CA ASP A 18 15.61 -49.98 -34.24
C ASP A 18 14.91 -51.18 -34.96
N SER A 19 15.04 -51.11 -36.30
CA SER A 19 15.03 -52.19 -37.32
C SER A 19 13.73 -52.69 -38.03
N SER A 20 13.43 -52.00 -39.15
CA SER A 20 13.47 -52.56 -40.53
C SER A 20 12.22 -53.14 -41.25
N ARG A 21 12.26 -52.98 -42.60
CA ARG A 21 11.46 -53.57 -43.72
C ARG A 21 10.12 -52.86 -44.04
N GLN A 22 9.75 -52.58 -45.31
CA GLN A 22 10.36 -52.88 -46.64
C GLN A 22 9.71 -52.03 -47.78
N ARG A 23 10.49 -51.66 -48.84
CA ARG A 23 10.09 -51.41 -50.26
C ARG A 23 9.14 -50.23 -50.58
N GLU A 24 9.16 -49.58 -51.77
CA GLU A 24 9.90 -49.75 -53.03
C GLU A 24 10.12 -48.38 -53.73
N GLU A 25 11.32 -48.19 -54.32
CA GLU A 25 11.69 -47.57 -55.63
C GLU A 25 11.13 -46.22 -56.15
N ASP A 26 12.04 -45.27 -56.42
CA ASP A 26 12.33 -44.71 -57.77
C ASP A 26 13.67 -43.91 -57.76
N GLU A 27 14.51 -44.07 -58.79
CA GLU A 27 15.83 -43.40 -58.97
C GLU A 27 15.67 -42.04 -59.68
N GLU A 28 16.39 -40.95 -59.35
CA GLU A 28 17.67 -40.48 -59.93
C GLU A 28 17.97 -39.06 -59.36
N ASN A 29 19.18 -38.46 -59.31
CA ASN A 29 20.56 -38.92 -59.53
C ASN A 29 21.60 -37.94 -58.90
N GLU A 30 22.89 -38.30 -59.00
CA GLU A 30 24.17 -37.56 -58.88
C GLU A 30 24.43 -36.48 -57.79
N ALA A 31 25.59 -36.65 -57.16
CA ALA A 31 26.29 -35.73 -56.25
C ALA A 31 27.42 -34.97 -57.04
N PRO A 32 28.49 -34.33 -56.47
CA PRO A 32 28.87 -34.18 -55.06
C PRO A 32 29.51 -32.83 -54.60
N VAL A 33 29.47 -32.63 -53.26
CA VAL A 33 30.57 -32.14 -52.38
C VAL A 33 31.40 -30.91 -52.77
N LYS A 34 31.42 -29.90 -51.86
CA LYS A 34 32.69 -29.37 -51.29
C LYS A 34 32.50 -28.64 -49.96
N ALA A 35 33.23 -29.10 -48.94
CA ALA A 35 33.35 -28.42 -47.65
C ALA A 35 34.43 -27.34 -47.66
N LYS A 36 34.30 -26.31 -46.81
CA LYS A 36 35.47 -25.59 -46.26
C LYS A 36 35.17 -24.96 -44.90
N ARG A 37 36.17 -25.02 -44.02
CA ARG A 37 36.15 -24.56 -42.62
C ARG A 37 36.65 -23.11 -42.49
N SER A 38 36.07 -22.40 -41.53
CA SER A 38 36.69 -21.37 -40.66
C SER A 38 37.50 -20.21 -41.24
N LYS A 39 37.11 -18.98 -40.88
CA LYS A 39 37.81 -18.20 -39.85
C LYS A 39 36.93 -17.08 -39.29
N ALA A 40 37.30 -16.56 -38.12
CA ALA A 40 36.67 -15.41 -37.48
C ALA A 40 37.51 -14.15 -37.72
N ASP A 41 36.87 -12.99 -37.71
CA ASP A 41 37.50 -11.70 -37.40
C ASP A 41 36.48 -10.77 -36.71
N HIS A 42 36.95 -9.98 -35.74
CA HIS A 42 36.17 -8.93 -35.09
C HIS A 42 36.50 -7.57 -35.72
N ALA A 43 35.49 -6.87 -36.22
CA ALA A 43 35.49 -5.42 -36.38
C ALA A 43 34.06 -4.90 -36.25
N GLY A 44 33.87 -3.71 -35.67
CA GLY A 44 32.54 -3.12 -35.53
C GLY A 44 32.08 -2.47 -36.84
N GLU A 45 30.87 -2.80 -37.29
CA GLU A 45 30.17 -2.09 -38.34
C GLU A 45 28.97 -1.33 -37.74
N GLU A 46 28.80 -0.07 -38.14
CA GLU A 46 27.58 0.68 -37.87
C GLU A 46 26.43 0.03 -38.66
N VAL A 47 25.36 -0.37 -37.97
CA VAL A 47 24.17 -0.95 -38.63
C VAL A 47 23.41 0.15 -39.35
N VAL A 48 23.76 0.39 -40.61
CA VAL A 48 23.04 1.30 -41.51
C VAL A 48 21.72 0.64 -41.93
N TYR A 49 20.61 1.10 -41.37
CA TYR A 49 19.27 0.63 -41.74
C TYR A 49 18.90 1.10 -43.16
N HIS A 50 18.97 0.18 -44.12
CA HIS A 50 18.37 0.39 -45.45
C HIS A 50 16.88 0.04 -45.45
N PRO A 51 15.98 0.91 -45.95
CA PRO A 51 14.57 0.59 -46.07
C PRO A 51 14.36 -0.48 -47.16
N VAL A 52 13.95 -1.68 -46.74
CA VAL A 52 13.64 -2.80 -47.65
C VAL A 52 12.40 -2.44 -48.47
N LYS A 53 12.50 -2.53 -49.80
CA LYS A 53 11.36 -2.38 -50.71
C LYS A 53 10.48 -3.63 -50.69
N LEU A 54 9.55 -3.70 -49.74
CA LEU A 54 8.54 -4.74 -49.67
C LEU A 54 7.55 -4.65 -50.84
N SER A 55 7.08 -5.78 -51.35
CA SER A 55 6.06 -5.80 -52.40
C SER A 55 4.67 -5.51 -51.81
N ARG A 56 3.69 -5.19 -52.67
CA ARG A 56 2.31 -4.92 -52.22
C ARG A 56 1.64 -6.14 -51.56
N ASN A 57 2.13 -7.36 -51.78
CA ASN A 57 1.62 -8.56 -51.12
C ASN A 57 2.28 -8.81 -49.76
N ASP A 58 3.54 -8.40 -49.56
CA ASP A 58 4.25 -8.57 -48.29
C ASP A 58 3.71 -7.64 -47.20
N LEU A 59 3.25 -6.44 -47.59
CA LEU A 59 2.64 -5.44 -46.70
C LEU A 59 1.34 -5.90 -46.01
N TYR A 60 0.71 -6.97 -46.47
CA TYR A 60 -0.53 -7.54 -45.89
C TYR A 60 -0.35 -8.98 -45.42
N ARG A 61 0.89 -9.48 -45.34
CA ARG A 61 1.16 -10.82 -44.82
C ARG A 61 1.04 -10.79 -43.29
N PRO A 62 0.36 -11.76 -42.65
CA PRO A 62 0.38 -11.88 -41.19
C PRO A 62 1.83 -12.12 -40.71
N PRO A 63 2.26 -11.48 -39.60
CA PRO A 63 3.64 -11.55 -39.16
C PRO A 63 4.02 -12.99 -38.77
N THR A 64 5.21 -13.40 -39.18
CA THR A 64 5.77 -14.72 -38.88
C THR A 64 6.12 -14.86 -37.39
N ALA A 65 6.31 -16.09 -36.92
CA ALA A 65 6.71 -16.34 -35.53
C ALA A 65 8.08 -15.71 -35.19
N GLU A 66 8.99 -15.61 -36.16
CA GLU A 66 10.28 -14.96 -36.00
C GLU A 66 10.13 -13.43 -35.90
N GLU A 67 9.32 -12.80 -36.75
CA GLU A 67 9.02 -11.36 -36.66
C GLU A 67 8.28 -11.01 -35.37
N LEU A 68 7.35 -11.84 -34.91
CA LEU A 68 6.67 -11.65 -33.61
C LEU A 68 7.62 -11.78 -32.42
N ASN A 69 8.63 -12.66 -32.49
CA ASN A 69 9.67 -12.77 -31.47
C ASN A 69 10.63 -11.58 -31.52
N GLN A 70 11.07 -11.16 -32.71
CA GLN A 70 11.90 -9.95 -32.88
C GLN A 70 11.19 -8.68 -32.38
N LEU A 71 9.88 -8.54 -32.61
CA LEU A 71 9.08 -7.44 -32.07
C LEU A 71 9.05 -7.45 -30.54
N LYS A 72 8.83 -8.61 -29.91
CA LYS A 72 8.86 -8.76 -28.44
C LYS A 72 10.24 -8.54 -27.85
N GLU A 73 11.29 -8.99 -28.53
CA GLU A 73 12.68 -8.73 -28.13
C GLU A 73 13.01 -7.24 -28.24
N ALA A 74 12.61 -6.57 -29.32
CA ALA A 74 12.78 -5.13 -29.50
C ALA A 74 11.99 -4.32 -28.46
N GLU A 75 10.75 -4.71 -28.16
CA GLU A 75 9.93 -4.11 -27.10
C GLU A 75 10.59 -4.28 -25.72
N SER A 76 11.03 -5.50 -25.38
CA SER A 76 11.76 -5.79 -24.14
C SER A 76 13.08 -5.00 -24.02
N LEU A 77 13.85 -4.90 -25.10
CA LEU A 77 15.09 -4.11 -25.17
C LEU A 77 14.82 -2.61 -25.06
N PHE A 78 13.73 -2.11 -25.66
CA PHE A 78 13.29 -0.72 -25.52
C PHE A 78 12.91 -0.40 -24.07
N HIS A 79 12.08 -1.23 -23.43
CA HIS A 79 11.75 -1.07 -22.01
C HIS A 79 12.99 -1.13 -21.11
N CYS A 80 13.91 -2.07 -21.34
CA CYS A 80 15.14 -2.17 -20.56
C CYS A 80 16.08 -0.96 -20.74
N SER A 81 16.19 -0.42 -21.96
CA SER A 81 17.05 0.73 -22.25
C SER A 81 16.45 2.05 -21.74
N LEU A 82 15.14 2.26 -21.89
CA LEU A 82 14.42 3.39 -21.32
C LEU A 82 14.51 3.38 -19.78
N LEU A 83 14.24 2.23 -19.15
CA LEU A 83 14.33 2.07 -17.70
C LEU A 83 15.75 2.36 -17.19
N LYS A 84 16.78 1.90 -17.90
CA LYS A 84 18.18 2.21 -17.58
C LYS A 84 18.43 3.73 -17.63
N MET A 85 17.99 4.42 -18.67
CA MET A 85 18.15 5.88 -18.80
C MET A 85 17.45 6.63 -17.65
N GLN A 86 16.20 6.26 -17.33
CA GLN A 86 15.43 6.83 -16.22
C GLN A 86 16.13 6.62 -14.86
N MET A 87 16.72 5.44 -14.63
CA MET A 87 17.48 5.13 -13.42
C MET A 87 18.77 5.95 -13.32
N GLU A 88 19.50 6.13 -14.43
CA GLU A 88 20.70 6.97 -14.48
C GLU A 88 20.39 8.46 -14.26
N GLU A 89 19.24 8.95 -14.74
CA GLU A 89 18.76 10.31 -14.48
C GLU A 89 18.36 10.50 -13.00
N LEU A 90 17.59 9.55 -12.45
CA LEU A 90 17.23 9.53 -11.03
C LEU A 90 18.46 9.54 -10.12
N LEU A 91 19.48 8.74 -10.44
CA LEU A 91 20.74 8.68 -9.69
C LEU A 91 21.47 10.03 -9.66
N LYS A 92 21.54 10.73 -10.81
CA LYS A 92 22.10 12.09 -10.89
C LYS A 92 21.31 13.09 -10.04
N GLU A 93 19.98 12.98 -10.02
CA GLU A 93 19.12 13.84 -9.21
C GLU A 93 19.21 13.57 -7.71
N VAL A 94 19.35 12.32 -7.26
CA VAL A 94 19.45 12.03 -5.82
C VAL A 94 20.86 12.21 -5.25
N ALA A 95 21.90 12.14 -6.08
CA ALA A 95 23.30 12.27 -5.67
C ALA A 95 23.67 13.68 -5.15
N LEU A 96 24.59 13.75 -4.18
CA LEU A 96 25.11 15.02 -3.65
C LEU A 96 26.01 15.73 -4.68
N SER A 97 25.77 17.02 -4.90
CA SER A 97 26.63 17.86 -5.75
C SER A 97 27.94 18.23 -5.06
N GLU A 98 29.02 18.37 -5.84
CA GLU A 98 30.35 18.71 -5.34
C GLU A 98 30.41 20.00 -4.52
N ARG A 99 29.57 21.00 -4.86
CA ARG A 99 29.43 22.22 -4.05
C ARG A 99 28.93 21.90 -2.64
N ARG A 100 27.93 21.02 -2.51
CA ARG A 100 27.34 20.65 -1.22
C ARG A 100 28.29 19.79 -0.38
N LYS A 101 29.05 18.87 -1.02
CA LYS A 101 30.12 18.11 -0.34
C LYS A 101 31.14 19.05 0.31
N ARG A 102 31.68 20.03 -0.43
CA ARG A 102 32.61 21.03 0.12
C ARG A 102 32.03 21.85 1.29
N GLN A 103 30.74 22.22 1.23
CA GLN A 103 30.06 22.90 2.35
C GLN A 103 29.97 21.99 3.59
N ILE A 104 29.62 20.71 3.39
CA ILE A 104 29.59 19.70 4.44
C ILE A 104 30.98 19.51 5.05
N ASP A 105 32.01 19.29 4.24
CA ASP A 105 33.39 19.06 4.70
C ASP A 105 33.94 20.25 5.51
N SER A 106 33.68 21.48 5.05
CA SER A 106 34.07 22.70 5.77
C SER A 106 33.33 22.85 7.11
N PHE A 107 32.05 22.51 7.18
CA PHE A 107 31.29 22.54 8.43
C PHE A 107 31.74 21.43 9.40
N ILE A 108 32.00 20.21 8.91
CA ILE A 108 32.57 19.12 9.71
C ILE A 108 33.90 19.55 10.32
N GLN A 109 34.81 20.18 9.55
CA GLN A 109 36.09 20.67 10.08
C GLN A 109 35.89 21.72 11.18
N THR A 110 34.93 22.63 11.01
CA THR A 110 34.61 23.66 12.01
C THR A 110 34.06 23.04 13.30
N VAL A 111 33.06 22.16 13.19
CA VAL A 111 32.48 21.44 14.33
C VAL A 111 33.52 20.56 15.03
N THR A 112 34.36 19.85 14.28
CA THR A 112 35.43 18.99 14.84
C THR A 112 36.41 19.80 15.69
N LYS A 113 36.86 20.97 15.20
CA LYS A 113 37.74 21.87 15.96
C LYS A 113 37.08 22.38 17.25
N LEU A 114 35.79 22.74 17.20
CA LEU A 114 35.06 23.22 18.38
C LEU A 114 34.87 22.11 19.43
N ILE A 115 34.51 20.90 19.02
CA ILE A 115 34.32 19.76 19.94
C ILE A 115 35.66 19.33 20.57
N GLN A 116 36.79 19.49 19.87
CA GLN A 116 38.13 19.22 20.41
C GLN A 116 38.58 20.20 21.51
N THR A 117 37.96 21.38 21.64
CA THR A 117 38.33 22.40 22.64
C THR A 117 37.42 22.43 23.87
N VAL A 118 36.59 21.42 24.06
CA VAL A 118 35.72 21.28 25.24
C VAL A 118 36.58 21.18 26.51
N PRO A 119 36.33 22.00 27.54
CA PRO A 119 37.12 21.96 28.79
C PRO A 119 36.76 20.76 29.67
N ASP A 120 37.71 20.33 30.49
CA ASP A 120 37.47 19.37 31.56
C ASP A 120 36.58 19.96 32.67
N SER A 121 35.67 19.17 33.22
CA SER A 121 34.85 19.54 34.39
C SER A 121 35.34 18.83 35.66
N PRO A 122 34.98 19.32 36.87
CA PRO A 122 35.11 18.50 38.07
C PRO A 122 34.27 17.23 37.98
N GLU A 123 34.68 16.21 38.74
CA GLU A 123 33.96 14.94 38.89
C GLU A 123 32.74 15.12 39.81
N VAL A 124 31.56 14.74 39.32
CA VAL A 124 30.27 14.80 40.02
C VAL A 124 29.57 13.43 40.01
N GLU A 125 28.52 13.24 40.80
CA GLU A 125 27.63 12.08 40.65
C GLU A 125 26.78 12.21 39.37
N VAL A 126 26.45 11.09 38.70
CA VAL A 126 25.61 11.04 37.48
C VAL A 126 24.20 11.61 37.70
N SER A 127 23.76 11.72 38.95
CA SER A 127 22.47 12.32 39.32
C SER A 127 22.57 13.84 39.59
N ASP A 128 23.78 14.41 39.63
CA ASP A 128 24.03 15.84 39.81
C ASP A 128 24.18 16.55 38.45
N LEU A 129 23.44 17.64 38.29
CA LEU A 129 23.40 18.48 37.08
C LEU A 129 23.95 19.89 37.35
N SER A 130 24.53 20.14 38.52
CA SER A 130 25.05 21.45 38.95
C SER A 130 26.12 22.04 38.03
N TRP A 131 26.85 21.19 37.32
CA TRP A 131 27.89 21.55 36.34
C TRP A 131 27.32 22.01 34.98
N LEU A 132 26.06 21.67 34.67
CA LEU A 132 25.40 22.04 33.43
C LEU A 132 24.73 23.40 33.60
N SER A 133 24.98 24.32 32.68
CA SER A 133 24.34 25.63 32.67
C SER A 133 22.85 25.47 32.39
N GLY A 134 22.01 26.26 33.06
CA GLY A 134 20.55 26.16 32.96
C GLY A 134 19.97 26.42 31.56
N ALA A 135 20.81 26.86 30.61
CA ALA A 135 20.46 27.07 29.21
C ALA A 135 20.34 25.75 28.40
N VAL A 136 21.01 24.67 28.81
CA VAL A 136 20.97 23.37 28.12
C VAL A 136 20.35 22.31 29.03
N LYS A 137 19.59 21.38 28.44
CA LYS A 137 18.90 20.28 29.12
C LYS A 137 19.48 18.94 28.72
N VAL A 138 19.40 17.97 29.63
CA VAL A 138 19.86 16.61 29.35
C VAL A 138 18.87 15.92 28.39
N PRO A 139 19.31 15.34 27.26
CA PRO A 139 18.42 14.71 26.28
C PRO A 139 17.98 13.29 26.72
N PHE A 140 17.56 13.12 27.97
CA PHE A 140 17.23 11.82 28.54
C PHE A 140 16.14 11.92 29.62
N LEU A 141 15.24 10.94 29.68
CA LEU A 141 14.25 10.84 30.76
C LEU A 141 14.91 10.20 31.99
N LEU A 142 15.32 11.02 32.96
CA LEU A 142 15.98 10.58 34.21
C LEU A 142 14.99 9.91 35.18
N VAL A 143 14.48 8.74 34.80
CA VAL A 143 13.56 7.89 35.58
C VAL A 143 14.10 6.45 35.58
N PRO A 144 14.35 5.82 36.73
CA PRO A 144 14.41 6.39 38.09
C PRO A 144 15.46 7.51 38.20
N LYS A 145 15.28 8.49 39.10
CA LYS A 145 16.22 9.61 39.22
C LYS A 145 17.61 9.16 39.70
N THR A 146 17.65 8.40 40.78
CA THR A 146 18.88 7.98 41.46
C THR A 146 19.58 6.84 40.70
N THR A 147 20.79 7.10 40.21
CA THR A 147 21.68 6.08 39.66
C THR A 147 23.10 6.28 40.19
N LYS A 148 23.71 5.19 40.67
CA LYS A 148 25.09 5.16 41.16
C LYS A 148 26.08 5.33 40.01
N GLY A 149 27.04 6.22 40.19
CA GLY A 149 28.18 6.38 39.27
C GLY A 149 28.60 7.84 39.18
N LYS A 150 29.86 8.06 38.85
CA LYS A 150 30.43 9.39 38.69
C LYS A 150 30.60 9.79 37.23
N PHE A 151 30.64 11.09 36.96
CA PHE A 151 30.77 11.68 35.63
C PHE A 151 31.60 12.98 35.71
N HIS A 152 32.42 13.21 34.71
CA HIS A 152 33.01 14.52 34.37
C HIS A 152 32.92 14.72 32.85
N MET A 153 32.94 15.97 32.42
CA MET A 153 33.17 16.32 31.03
C MET A 153 34.68 16.33 30.75
N ALA A 154 35.07 15.91 29.55
CA ALA A 154 36.44 15.93 29.04
C ALA A 154 36.42 16.06 27.51
N PRO A 155 37.52 16.50 26.85
CA PRO A 155 37.64 16.47 25.39
C PRO A 155 37.53 15.03 24.84
N PRO A 156 36.94 14.81 23.65
CA PRO A 156 36.78 13.47 23.10
C PRO A 156 38.11 12.84 22.63
N SER A 157 38.24 11.53 22.80
CA SER A 157 39.47 10.81 22.41
C SER A 157 39.65 10.68 20.90
N SER A 158 38.56 10.65 20.12
CA SER A 158 38.58 10.75 18.66
C SER A 158 37.24 11.24 18.13
N ILE A 159 37.25 11.76 16.89
CA ILE A 159 36.06 12.21 16.17
C ILE A 159 36.15 11.62 14.76
N ASP A 160 35.18 10.78 14.40
CA ASP A 160 35.23 9.95 13.19
C ASP A 160 33.93 10.08 12.37
N LEU A 161 34.04 10.23 11.04
CA LEU A 161 32.87 10.22 10.16
C LEU A 161 32.35 8.80 9.95
N ILE A 162 31.03 8.63 10.05
CA ILE A 162 30.36 7.33 9.89
C ILE A 162 29.11 7.43 9.00
N GLY A 163 28.46 6.31 8.76
CA GLY A 163 27.18 6.25 8.05
C GLY A 163 27.29 6.47 6.54
N SER A 164 26.26 7.07 5.95
CA SER A 164 26.09 7.11 4.49
C SER A 164 27.05 8.06 3.76
N TYR A 165 27.60 9.08 4.46
CA TYR A 165 28.43 10.12 3.84
C TYR A 165 29.81 9.60 3.38
N PRO A 166 30.64 8.98 4.25
CA PRO A 166 31.92 8.39 3.83
C PRO A 166 31.75 7.24 2.81
N LEU A 167 30.61 6.55 2.81
CA LEU A 167 30.27 5.53 1.80
C LEU A 167 29.80 6.12 0.46
N GLY A 168 29.63 7.44 0.33
CA GLY A 168 29.09 8.06 -0.88
C GLY A 168 27.60 7.76 -1.15
N THR A 169 26.87 7.17 -0.21
CA THR A 169 25.47 6.71 -0.39
C THR A 169 24.41 7.66 0.20
N CYS A 170 24.77 8.92 0.49
CA CYS A 170 23.81 9.95 0.91
C CYS A 170 22.91 10.39 -0.26
N THR A 171 21.59 10.38 -0.05
CA THR A 171 20.59 10.76 -1.05
C THR A 171 19.79 12.01 -0.64
N LYS A 172 19.50 12.89 -1.60
CA LYS A 172 18.54 14.00 -1.44
C LYS A 172 17.11 13.47 -1.18
N PRO A 173 16.19 14.27 -0.59
CA PRO A 173 16.37 15.63 -0.10
C PRO A 173 17.01 15.71 1.30
N ASN A 174 16.79 14.70 2.14
CA ASN A 174 17.18 14.70 3.55
C ASN A 174 18.65 14.30 3.73
N VAL A 175 19.55 15.26 3.54
CA VAL A 175 21.00 15.03 3.71
C VAL A 175 21.36 15.07 5.20
N MET A 176 21.54 13.89 5.80
CA MET A 176 22.12 13.74 7.13
C MET A 176 23.53 13.14 7.04
N VAL A 177 24.43 13.63 7.90
CA VAL A 177 25.82 13.19 8.01
C VAL A 177 26.07 12.79 9.46
N ASP A 178 26.63 11.60 9.69
CA ASP A 178 26.81 11.05 11.02
C ASP A 178 28.27 11.20 11.49
N LEU A 179 28.46 11.76 12.69
CA LEU A 179 29.76 12.00 13.32
C LEU A 179 29.84 11.24 14.65
N ALA A 180 30.76 10.28 14.77
CA ALA A 180 30.98 9.48 15.97
C ALA A 180 32.09 10.09 16.84
N VAL A 181 31.69 10.65 17.98
CA VAL A 181 32.56 11.25 18.98
C VAL A 181 32.84 10.23 20.08
N THR A 182 34.12 9.89 20.29
CA THR A 182 34.55 8.95 21.33
C THR A 182 34.50 9.60 22.70
N ILE A 183 33.65 9.10 23.59
CA ILE A 183 33.66 9.41 25.02
C ILE A 183 34.96 8.81 25.60
N PRO A 184 35.76 9.60 26.34
CA PRO A 184 36.98 9.12 26.99
C PRO A 184 36.73 7.96 27.98
N ASN A 185 37.73 7.08 28.08
CA ASN A 185 37.64 5.84 28.87
C ASN A 185 37.55 6.07 30.38
N ASP A 186 38.00 7.22 30.87
CA ASP A 186 37.95 7.67 32.27
C ASP A 186 36.58 8.25 32.66
N VAL A 187 35.83 8.82 31.70
CA VAL A 187 34.44 9.25 31.90
C VAL A 187 33.50 8.04 32.07
N LEU A 188 33.86 6.89 31.49
CA LEU A 188 33.10 5.64 31.54
C LEU A 188 33.69 4.65 32.56
N HIS A 189 32.88 3.70 33.01
CA HIS A 189 33.31 2.64 33.92
C HIS A 189 32.81 1.27 33.42
N PRO A 190 33.56 0.16 33.56
CA PRO A 190 33.16 -1.15 33.02
C PRO A 190 31.83 -1.71 33.55
N LYS A 191 31.34 -1.22 34.70
CA LYS A 191 30.00 -1.56 35.24
C LYS A 191 28.85 -0.66 34.72
N ASP A 192 29.13 0.29 33.83
CA ASP A 192 28.11 1.20 33.28
C ASP A 192 27.17 0.53 32.26
N VAL A 193 27.43 -0.75 31.94
CA VAL A 193 26.48 -1.61 31.23
C VAL A 193 25.17 -1.79 31.99
N LEU A 194 25.19 -1.70 33.33
CA LEU A 194 24.03 -1.94 34.18
C LEU A 194 23.16 -0.70 34.36
N ASN A 195 21.85 -0.89 34.50
CA ASN A 195 20.90 0.09 35.03
C ASN A 195 20.95 1.46 34.32
N GLN A 196 21.00 1.44 32.98
CA GLN A 196 21.06 2.63 32.11
C GLN A 196 22.18 3.63 32.42
N ARG A 197 23.26 3.24 33.11
CA ARG A 197 24.36 4.15 33.45
C ARG A 197 25.05 4.71 32.19
N TYR A 198 25.42 3.85 31.24
CA TYR A 198 26.03 4.28 29.98
C TYR A 198 25.11 5.23 29.19
N PRO A 199 23.84 4.91 28.89
CA PRO A 199 22.91 5.85 28.22
C PRO A 199 22.77 7.21 28.91
N ARG A 200 22.80 7.25 30.26
CA ARG A 200 22.79 8.51 31.03
C ARG A 200 24.08 9.31 30.86
N LYS A 201 25.24 8.69 31.06
CA LYS A 201 26.55 9.34 30.83
C LYS A 201 26.70 9.86 29.41
N ARG A 202 26.25 9.08 28.44
CA ARG A 202 26.19 9.42 27.01
C ARG A 202 25.32 10.65 26.76
N ALA A 203 24.16 10.75 27.42
CA ALA A 203 23.29 11.93 27.35
C ALA A 203 23.89 13.16 28.05
N LEU A 204 24.52 12.99 29.22
CA LEU A 204 25.25 14.05 29.93
C LEU A 204 26.40 14.59 29.06
N TYR A 205 27.17 13.71 28.42
CA TYR A 205 28.24 14.09 27.50
C TYR A 205 27.71 14.91 26.30
N LEU A 206 26.60 14.50 25.69
CA LEU A 206 25.92 15.28 24.64
C LEU A 206 25.37 16.64 25.13
N ALA A 207 25.01 16.75 26.41
CA ALA A 207 24.62 18.03 27.02
C ALA A 207 25.83 18.95 27.21
N GLY A 208 26.96 18.43 27.69
CA GLY A 208 28.22 19.17 27.79
C GLY A 208 28.74 19.66 26.44
N LEU A 209 28.66 18.82 25.40
CA LEU A 209 28.99 19.22 24.02
C LEU A 209 28.09 20.36 23.52
N ALA A 210 26.77 20.27 23.71
CA ALA A 210 25.85 21.31 23.29
C ALA A 210 26.06 22.63 24.06
N GLN A 211 26.35 22.57 25.36
CA GLN A 211 26.70 23.75 26.16
C GLN A 211 27.95 24.46 25.61
N HIS A 212 29.02 23.72 25.31
CA HIS A 212 30.24 24.30 24.73
C HIS A 212 29.95 24.95 23.37
N LEU A 213 29.22 24.24 22.49
CA LEU A 213 28.85 24.72 21.16
C LEU A 213 27.90 25.94 21.18
N THR A 214 27.10 26.13 22.23
CA THR A 214 26.20 27.29 22.40
C THR A 214 26.96 28.63 22.36
N SER A 215 28.24 28.63 22.71
CA SER A 215 29.08 29.84 22.73
C SER A 215 29.61 30.26 21.35
N SER A 216 29.42 29.45 20.29
CA SER A 216 29.95 29.73 18.95
C SER A 216 28.88 30.20 17.98
N SER A 217 29.17 31.31 17.28
CA SER A 217 28.36 31.81 16.16
C SER A 217 28.46 30.96 14.88
N ASP A 218 29.41 30.02 14.82
CA ASP A 218 29.62 29.15 13.67
C ASP A 218 28.63 27.97 13.61
N ILE A 219 27.79 27.83 14.65
CA ILE A 219 26.74 26.81 14.74
C ILE A 219 25.38 27.50 14.54
N GLY A 220 24.55 26.91 13.69
CA GLY A 220 23.16 27.33 13.50
C GLY A 220 22.23 26.74 14.56
N THR A 221 21.03 26.33 14.14
CA THR A 221 20.08 25.66 15.02
C THR A 221 20.65 24.36 15.58
N MET A 222 20.59 24.21 16.91
CA MET A 222 20.90 22.98 17.63
C MET A 222 19.62 22.32 18.15
N GLN A 223 19.49 21.01 17.95
CA GLN A 223 18.34 20.23 18.43
C GLN A 223 18.79 18.87 18.94
N TYR A 224 18.06 18.30 19.89
CA TYR A 224 18.18 16.89 20.21
C TYR A 224 17.19 16.04 19.40
N SER A 225 17.57 14.79 19.20
CA SER A 225 16.73 13.75 18.61
C SER A 225 17.05 12.39 19.23
N CYS A 226 16.23 11.38 18.97
CA CYS A 226 16.53 9.98 19.30
C CYS A 226 16.87 9.22 18.02
N LEU A 227 17.94 8.41 18.01
CA LEU A 227 18.32 7.61 16.84
C LEU A 227 17.31 6.46 16.63
N HIS A 228 16.61 6.47 15.49
CA HIS A 228 15.49 5.53 15.20
C HIS A 228 14.41 5.58 16.30
N GLY A 229 14.17 6.77 16.86
CA GLY A 229 13.30 7.02 18.02
C GLY A 229 13.71 6.35 19.34
N ASN A 230 14.79 5.56 19.38
CA ASN A 230 15.27 4.91 20.60
C ASN A 230 15.83 5.96 21.59
N ARG A 231 15.12 6.12 22.71
CA ARG A 231 15.40 7.13 23.75
C ARG A 231 16.67 6.86 24.57
N LEU A 232 17.21 5.65 24.51
CA LEU A 232 18.52 5.33 25.09
C LEU A 232 19.68 5.85 24.22
N ARG A 233 19.39 6.24 22.98
CA ARG A 233 20.36 6.72 21.98
C ARG A 233 20.04 8.15 21.52
N PRO A 234 20.03 9.16 22.42
CA PRO A 234 19.88 10.55 22.00
C PRO A 234 21.02 10.99 21.06
N VAL A 235 20.79 11.96 20.20
CA VAL A 235 21.79 12.50 19.28
C VAL A 235 21.64 14.01 19.22
N LEU A 236 22.76 14.71 19.05
CA LEU A 236 22.78 16.16 18.88
C LEU A 236 22.78 16.47 17.37
N LEU A 237 21.76 17.19 16.92
CA LEU A 237 21.59 17.66 15.55
C LEU A 237 22.10 19.09 15.45
N LEU A 238 23.06 19.32 14.55
CA LEU A 238 23.66 20.60 14.25
C LEU A 238 23.35 21.00 12.80
N THR A 239 23.03 22.27 12.59
CA THR A 239 22.86 22.86 11.26
C THR A 239 23.88 23.99 11.04
N PRO A 240 24.33 24.25 9.80
CA PRO A 240 25.17 25.41 9.53
C PRO A 240 24.40 26.72 9.73
N PRO A 241 25.07 27.84 10.08
CA PRO A 241 24.41 29.11 10.36
C PRO A 241 23.88 29.79 9.08
N GLY A 242 22.91 30.69 9.28
CA GLY A 242 22.41 31.57 8.22
C GLY A 242 21.64 30.85 7.09
N LYS A 243 21.90 31.26 5.85
CA LYS A 243 21.12 30.83 4.66
C LYS A 243 21.27 29.35 4.31
N ASP A 244 22.36 28.71 4.73
CA ASP A 244 22.63 27.29 4.45
C ASP A 244 21.99 26.34 5.49
N SER A 245 21.31 26.86 6.53
CA SER A 245 20.72 26.08 7.64
C SER A 245 19.78 24.94 7.26
N SER A 246 19.15 25.00 6.08
CA SER A 246 18.29 23.93 5.54
C SER A 246 19.00 22.99 4.54
N SER A 247 20.31 23.13 4.33
CA SER A 247 21.03 22.41 3.25
C SER A 247 21.42 20.97 3.61
N PHE A 248 21.75 20.71 4.88
CA PHE A 248 22.05 19.41 5.47
C PHE A 248 21.98 19.48 7.00
N THR A 249 22.02 18.33 7.68
CA THR A 249 22.12 18.24 9.15
C THR A 249 23.27 17.32 9.53
N LEU A 250 24.14 17.78 10.43
CA LEU A 250 25.18 16.96 11.04
C LEU A 250 24.63 16.34 12.34
N ARG A 251 24.65 15.02 12.45
CA ARG A 251 24.20 14.26 13.62
C ARG A 251 25.41 13.76 14.40
N VAL A 252 25.59 14.30 15.60
CA VAL A 252 26.66 13.92 16.52
C VAL A 252 26.18 12.79 17.44
N HIS A 253 26.92 11.69 17.42
CA HIS A 253 26.74 10.49 18.24
C HIS A 253 27.86 10.43 19.28
N ALA A 254 27.52 10.24 20.56
CA ALA A 254 28.51 9.95 21.59
C ALA A 254 28.62 8.42 21.75
N CYS A 255 29.78 7.87 21.44
CA CYS A 255 30.08 6.43 21.46
C CYS A 255 31.23 6.14 22.42
N PRO A 256 31.31 4.97 23.08
CA PRO A 256 32.49 4.60 23.86
C PRO A 256 33.66 4.24 22.92
N ALA A 257 34.87 4.12 23.46
CA ALA A 257 36.00 3.62 22.67
C ALA A 257 35.74 2.18 22.16
N PRO A 258 36.22 1.82 20.95
CA PRO A 258 36.14 0.44 20.45
C PRO A 258 36.72 -0.57 21.44
N GLY A 259 35.95 -1.62 21.75
CA GLY A 259 36.35 -2.67 22.69
C GLY A 259 36.22 -2.34 24.18
N PHE A 260 35.76 -1.14 24.57
CA PHE A 260 35.59 -0.76 25.98
C PHE A 260 34.63 -1.70 26.74
N PHE A 261 33.48 -2.00 26.13
CA PHE A 261 32.57 -3.05 26.62
C PHE A 261 32.73 -4.32 25.78
N LYS A 262 32.76 -5.48 26.43
CA LYS A 262 32.82 -6.79 25.75
C LYS A 262 31.43 -7.16 25.21
N PRO A 263 31.26 -7.47 23.91
CA PRO A 263 29.95 -7.77 23.31
C PRO A 263 29.16 -8.86 24.05
N SER A 264 29.82 -9.92 24.51
CA SER A 264 29.19 -11.00 25.27
C SER A 264 28.50 -10.58 26.58
N ARG A 265 28.73 -9.36 27.11
CA ARG A 265 27.93 -8.81 28.22
C ARG A 265 26.48 -8.48 27.84
N PHE A 266 26.19 -8.38 26.55
CA PHE A 266 24.90 -7.98 25.98
C PHE A 266 24.22 -9.12 25.20
N HIS A 267 24.51 -10.38 25.54
CA HIS A 267 23.79 -11.55 25.04
C HIS A 267 22.25 -11.37 25.20
N PRO A 268 21.39 -11.75 24.24
CA PRO A 268 19.95 -11.54 24.33
C PRO A 268 19.33 -12.04 25.64
N GLN A 269 19.75 -13.22 26.11
CA GLN A 269 19.31 -13.83 27.37
C GLN A 269 19.87 -13.19 28.66
N ARG A 270 20.71 -12.15 28.60
CA ARG A 270 21.26 -11.49 29.80
C ARG A 270 20.41 -10.32 30.26
N ASN A 271 20.11 -10.27 31.56
CA ASN A 271 19.64 -9.06 32.22
C ASN A 271 20.80 -8.06 32.40
N ASN A 272 20.58 -6.80 32.03
CA ASN A 272 21.41 -5.67 32.46
C ASN A 272 20.59 -4.55 33.15
N ILE A 273 19.27 -4.72 33.34
CA ILE A 273 18.38 -3.80 34.08
C ILE A 273 17.81 -4.54 35.29
N ARG A 274 18.36 -4.26 36.48
CA ARG A 274 17.92 -4.89 37.73
C ARG A 274 16.51 -4.45 38.13
N THR A 275 15.66 -5.39 38.54
CA THR A 275 14.25 -5.16 38.90
C THR A 275 14.12 -4.24 40.10
N GLU A 276 14.95 -4.44 41.12
CA GLU A 276 15.02 -3.60 42.32
C GLU A 276 15.31 -2.13 41.95
N TRP A 277 16.28 -1.91 41.04
CA TRP A 277 16.63 -0.55 40.63
C TRP A 277 15.52 0.12 39.84
N TYR A 278 14.87 -0.60 38.92
CA TYR A 278 13.82 -0.03 38.06
C TYR A 278 12.53 0.28 38.82
N THR A 279 12.12 -0.63 39.73
CA THR A 279 10.85 -0.53 40.47
C THR A 279 10.96 0.17 41.81
N GLY A 280 12.15 0.18 42.43
CA GLY A 280 12.35 0.63 43.81
C GLY A 280 11.83 -0.35 44.88
N LEU A 281 11.41 -1.56 44.49
CA LEU A 281 10.89 -2.60 45.39
C LEU A 281 11.97 -3.67 45.60
N GLN A 282 12.16 -4.12 46.85
CA GLN A 282 13.06 -5.22 47.16
C GLN A 282 12.47 -6.55 46.66
N THR A 283 13.12 -7.17 45.69
CA THR A 283 12.80 -8.53 45.21
C THR A 283 13.50 -9.58 46.05
N SER A 284 12.75 -10.56 46.58
CA SER A 284 13.27 -11.71 47.31
C SER A 284 13.83 -12.83 46.41
N GLN A 285 14.22 -12.48 45.18
CA GLN A 285 14.65 -13.41 44.13
C GLN A 285 16.17 -13.35 43.92
N SER A 286 16.79 -14.46 43.54
CA SER A 286 18.21 -14.53 43.22
C SER A 286 18.53 -13.90 41.86
N GLU A 287 19.77 -13.41 41.66
CA GLU A 287 20.19 -12.79 40.39
C GLU A 287 20.01 -13.69 39.15
N SER A 288 19.82 -15.00 39.34
CA SER A 288 19.59 -16.01 38.31
C SER A 288 18.14 -16.10 37.79
N SER A 289 17.18 -15.42 38.41
CA SER A 289 15.76 -15.46 37.99
C SER A 289 15.23 -14.11 37.48
N GLU A 290 16.09 -13.12 37.24
CA GLU A 290 15.67 -11.86 36.61
C GLU A 290 15.43 -12.05 35.10
N PRO A 291 14.42 -11.35 34.51
CA PRO A 291 14.11 -11.47 33.10
C PRO A 291 15.24 -10.89 32.21
N PRO A 292 15.47 -11.45 31.01
CA PRO A 292 16.44 -10.92 30.06
C PRO A 292 16.07 -9.51 29.57
N THR A 293 17.06 -8.73 29.11
CA THR A 293 16.83 -7.37 28.57
C THR A 293 17.41 -7.21 27.15
N PRO A 294 16.86 -7.90 26.15
CA PRO A 294 17.42 -7.96 24.80
C PRO A 294 17.41 -6.61 24.04
N HIS A 295 16.36 -5.79 24.12
CA HIS A 295 16.31 -4.49 23.44
C HIS A 295 17.28 -3.47 24.06
N TYR A 296 17.41 -3.41 25.38
CA TYR A 296 18.42 -2.62 26.06
C TYR A 296 19.83 -3.06 25.64
N ASN A 297 20.07 -4.38 25.61
CA ASN A 297 21.35 -4.95 25.22
C ASN A 297 21.73 -4.58 23.77
N SER A 298 20.82 -4.80 22.81
CA SER A 298 20.99 -4.40 21.40
C SER A 298 21.18 -2.89 21.24
N SER A 299 20.49 -2.08 22.05
CA SER A 299 20.64 -0.62 22.05
C SER A 299 22.06 -0.17 22.41
N VAL A 300 22.70 -0.81 23.41
CA VAL A 300 24.07 -0.48 23.82
C VAL A 300 25.10 -1.05 22.83
N LEU A 301 24.91 -2.29 22.36
CA LEU A 301 25.74 -2.89 21.30
C LEU A 301 25.78 -2.04 20.03
N GLY A 302 24.63 -1.45 19.65
CA GLY A 302 24.49 -0.61 18.47
C GLY A 302 25.36 0.65 18.47
N ASP A 303 25.86 1.11 19.62
CA ASP A 303 26.81 2.24 19.73
C ASP A 303 28.30 1.79 19.68
N LEU A 304 28.60 0.49 19.87
CA LEU A 304 29.97 -0.06 19.84
C LEU A 304 30.49 -0.29 18.42
N LEU A 305 29.61 -0.72 17.53
CA LEU A 305 29.95 -1.29 16.23
C LEU A 305 29.94 -0.34 14.99
N PRO A 306 29.45 0.93 15.01
CA PRO A 306 29.36 1.75 13.80
C PRO A 306 30.64 1.89 12.97
N ARG A 307 31.83 1.89 13.60
CA ARG A 307 33.12 1.95 12.88
C ARG A 307 33.46 0.64 12.18
N ALA A 308 33.24 -0.50 12.85
CA ALA A 308 33.42 -1.83 12.25
C ALA A 308 32.43 -2.05 11.10
N HIS A 309 31.19 -1.62 11.27
CA HIS A 309 30.16 -1.64 10.22
C HIS A 309 30.53 -0.77 9.01
N LEU A 310 31.09 0.42 9.23
CA LEU A 310 31.60 1.26 8.14
C LEU A 310 32.75 0.57 7.39
N GLN A 311 33.75 0.05 8.11
CA GLN A 311 34.90 -0.65 7.51
C GLN A 311 34.45 -1.85 6.67
N PHE A 312 33.52 -2.64 7.21
CA PHE A 312 32.90 -3.76 6.50
C PHE A 312 32.18 -3.31 5.21
N LEU A 313 31.29 -2.31 5.30
CA LEU A 313 30.56 -1.80 4.12
C LEU A 313 31.49 -1.20 3.07
N SER A 314 32.54 -0.48 3.48
CA SER A 314 33.56 0.03 2.56
C SER A 314 34.31 -1.10 1.84
N ALA A 315 34.68 -2.17 2.55
CA ALA A 315 35.40 -3.31 1.97
C ALA A 315 34.53 -4.14 1.01
N VAL A 316 33.20 -4.16 1.19
CA VAL A 316 32.26 -4.75 0.23
C VAL A 316 31.99 -3.81 -0.95
N SER A 317 31.81 -2.51 -0.69
CA SER A 317 31.59 -1.51 -1.73
C SER A 317 32.77 -1.39 -2.70
N SER A 318 34.01 -1.64 -2.26
CA SER A 318 35.17 -1.67 -3.15
C SER A 318 35.20 -2.87 -4.12
N GLN A 319 34.37 -3.90 -3.88
CA GLN A 319 34.32 -5.11 -4.72
C GLN A 319 33.23 -5.04 -5.81
N CYS A 320 32.26 -4.12 -5.68
CA CYS A 320 31.16 -3.95 -6.63
C CYS A 320 30.96 -2.46 -6.94
N SER A 321 31.31 -2.05 -8.16
CA SER A 321 31.24 -0.64 -8.61
C SER A 321 29.82 -0.07 -8.59
N ALA A 322 28.80 -0.90 -8.78
CA ALA A 322 27.39 -0.50 -8.75
C ALA A 322 26.78 -0.48 -7.33
N PHE A 323 27.55 -0.78 -6.28
CA PHE A 323 27.04 -0.87 -4.90
C PHE A 323 26.41 0.44 -4.41
N THR A 324 27.09 1.57 -4.61
CA THR A 324 26.61 2.90 -4.15
C THR A 324 25.28 3.25 -4.78
N ASP A 325 25.15 2.97 -6.08
CA ASP A 325 23.98 3.30 -6.89
C ASP A 325 22.81 2.35 -6.58
N GLY A 326 23.10 1.06 -6.40
CA GLY A 326 22.11 0.07 -5.95
C GLY A 326 21.54 0.41 -4.57
N VAL A 327 22.40 0.82 -3.62
CA VAL A 327 21.97 1.34 -2.32
C VAL A 327 21.15 2.63 -2.45
N ALA A 328 21.54 3.55 -3.34
CA ALA A 328 20.80 4.80 -3.55
C ALA A 328 19.39 4.53 -4.10
N LEU A 329 19.25 3.65 -5.10
CA LEU A 329 17.95 3.23 -5.64
C LEU A 329 17.08 2.54 -4.58
N LEU A 330 17.66 1.66 -3.76
CA LEU A 330 16.91 0.99 -2.68
C LEU A 330 16.45 1.99 -1.59
N LYS A 331 17.27 2.99 -1.25
CA LYS A 331 16.88 4.10 -0.36
C LYS A 331 15.73 4.92 -0.95
N VAL A 332 15.70 5.17 -2.26
CA VAL A 332 14.56 5.84 -2.93
C VAL A 332 13.30 4.97 -2.84
N TRP A 333 13.41 3.69 -3.20
CA TRP A 333 12.30 2.73 -3.16
C TRP A 333 11.66 2.63 -1.76
N LEU A 334 12.48 2.54 -0.71
CA LEU A 334 12.03 2.52 0.70
C LEU A 334 11.31 3.82 1.09
N ARG A 335 11.86 4.97 0.69
CA ARG A 335 11.29 6.29 1.00
C ARG A 335 9.95 6.54 0.35
N GLN A 336 9.75 6.11 -0.90
CA GLN A 336 8.45 6.22 -1.55
C GLN A 336 7.36 5.40 -0.85
N ARG A 337 7.72 4.45 0.01
CA ARG A 337 6.80 3.62 0.81
C ARG A 337 6.72 4.03 2.28
N GLU A 338 7.35 5.14 2.65
CA GLU A 338 7.48 5.63 4.04
C GLU A 338 8.14 4.60 5.00
N LEU A 339 8.98 3.70 4.47
CA LEU A 339 9.65 2.63 5.23
C LEU A 339 11.10 2.96 5.64
N ASP A 340 11.66 4.11 5.23
CA ASP A 340 13.07 4.47 5.46
C ASP A 340 13.35 5.24 6.77
N GLN A 341 12.32 5.68 7.50
CA GLN A 341 12.43 6.54 8.70
C GLN A 341 11.53 6.09 9.86
N GLY A 342 11.93 6.44 11.09
CA GLY A 342 11.18 6.20 12.33
C GLY A 342 11.58 4.94 13.10
N THR A 343 10.94 4.69 14.23
CA THR A 343 11.25 3.50 15.06
C THR A 343 10.76 2.21 14.39
N GLY A 344 11.63 1.21 14.31
CA GLY A 344 11.36 -0.06 13.65
C GLY A 344 11.39 -0.01 12.12
N CYS A 345 11.88 1.08 11.52
CA CYS A 345 11.95 1.23 10.06
C CYS A 345 13.05 0.37 9.42
N PHE A 346 12.87 0.02 8.14
CA PHE A 346 13.92 -0.60 7.34
C PHE A 346 14.79 0.50 6.72
N ASN A 347 15.65 1.09 7.55
CA ASN A 347 16.43 2.27 7.18
C ASN A 347 17.47 2.00 6.08
N GLY A 348 18.07 3.09 5.58
CA GLY A 348 19.11 3.05 4.56
C GLY A 348 20.42 2.36 4.96
N PHE A 349 20.66 2.07 6.24
CA PHE A 349 21.81 1.29 6.71
C PHE A 349 21.54 -0.22 6.60
N LEU A 350 20.35 -0.66 7.01
CA LEU A 350 19.87 -2.04 6.82
C LEU A 350 19.80 -2.41 5.33
N ALA A 351 19.38 -1.45 4.48
CA ALA A 351 19.44 -1.58 3.03
C ALA A 351 20.86 -1.87 2.51
N SER A 352 21.87 -1.15 3.01
CA SER A 352 23.28 -1.38 2.65
C SER A 352 23.81 -2.73 3.19
N MET A 353 23.47 -3.08 4.42
CA MET A 353 23.86 -4.36 5.02
C MET A 353 23.22 -5.55 4.31
N LEU A 354 21.96 -5.45 3.91
CA LEU A 354 21.28 -6.49 3.13
C LEU A 354 21.93 -6.68 1.75
N LEU A 355 22.22 -5.59 1.04
CA LEU A 355 22.91 -5.68 -0.25
C LEU A 355 24.32 -6.30 -0.09
N ALA A 356 25.03 -5.95 0.97
CA ALA A 356 26.33 -6.56 1.29
C ALA A 356 26.22 -8.06 1.61
N TYR A 357 25.20 -8.48 2.36
CA TYR A 357 24.89 -9.89 2.62
C TYR A 357 24.67 -10.67 1.32
N LEU A 358 23.87 -10.12 0.40
CA LEU A 358 23.59 -10.78 -0.89
C LEU A 358 24.82 -10.92 -1.78
N LEU A 359 25.74 -9.93 -1.77
CA LEU A 359 27.02 -10.00 -2.48
C LEU A 359 27.96 -11.06 -1.87
N ILE A 360 28.13 -11.05 -0.55
CA ILE A 360 29.03 -11.99 0.17
C ILE A 360 28.53 -13.43 0.09
N THR A 361 27.22 -13.65 0.07
CA THR A 361 26.61 -14.98 -0.12
C THR A 361 26.50 -15.39 -1.59
N HIS A 362 27.05 -14.59 -2.52
CA HIS A 362 27.01 -14.81 -3.96
C HIS A 362 25.59 -14.98 -4.55
N ARG A 363 24.56 -14.48 -3.86
CA ARG A 363 23.17 -14.44 -4.36
C ARG A 363 22.97 -13.36 -5.44
N ILE A 364 23.87 -12.39 -5.49
CA ILE A 364 24.02 -11.40 -6.57
C ILE A 364 25.49 -11.26 -6.96
N SER A 365 25.76 -10.92 -8.23
CA SER A 365 27.12 -10.81 -8.76
C SER A 365 27.65 -9.37 -8.69
N ASN A 366 28.96 -9.23 -8.42
CA ASN A 366 29.66 -7.94 -8.44
C ASN A 366 29.60 -7.23 -9.81
N SER A 367 29.32 -7.97 -10.89
CA SER A 367 29.16 -7.45 -12.26
C SER A 367 27.76 -6.91 -12.60
N MET A 368 26.79 -7.01 -11.69
CA MET A 368 25.43 -6.55 -11.92
C MET A 368 25.30 -5.03 -11.93
N THR A 369 24.37 -4.51 -12.73
CA THR A 369 24.00 -3.08 -12.75
C THR A 369 23.18 -2.70 -11.52
N ALA A 370 23.12 -1.41 -11.17
CA ALA A 370 22.35 -0.90 -10.03
C ALA A 370 20.86 -1.32 -10.06
N TYR A 371 20.24 -1.37 -11.25
CA TYR A 371 18.89 -1.89 -11.43
C TYR A 371 18.77 -3.40 -11.12
N GLN A 372 19.72 -4.21 -11.59
CA GLN A 372 19.76 -5.64 -11.30
C GLN A 372 19.97 -5.91 -9.80
N LEU A 373 20.84 -5.13 -9.13
CA LEU A 373 21.03 -5.17 -7.68
C LEU A 373 19.72 -4.85 -6.94
N LEU A 374 19.00 -3.79 -7.35
CA LEU A 374 17.68 -3.44 -6.80
C LEU A 374 16.66 -4.58 -6.99
N ARG A 375 16.45 -5.05 -8.22
CA ARG A 375 15.45 -6.08 -8.56
C ARG A 375 15.72 -7.38 -7.81
N ASN A 376 16.98 -7.82 -7.75
CA ASN A 376 17.35 -9.04 -7.03
C ASN A 376 17.22 -8.90 -5.50
N THR A 377 17.50 -7.72 -4.94
CA THR A 377 17.29 -7.46 -3.50
C THR A 377 15.81 -7.50 -3.14
N LEU A 378 14.94 -6.99 -4.02
CA LEU A 378 13.49 -7.03 -3.82
C LEU A 378 12.91 -8.42 -4.05
N ASN A 379 13.43 -9.17 -5.02
CA ASN A 379 13.10 -10.60 -5.16
C ASN A 379 13.51 -11.41 -3.91
N PHE A 380 14.64 -11.08 -3.28
CA PHE A 380 15.02 -11.67 -1.99
C PHE A 380 14.02 -11.34 -0.88
N LEU A 381 13.66 -10.06 -0.71
CA LEU A 381 12.69 -9.62 0.31
C LEU A 381 11.29 -10.20 0.09
N ALA A 382 10.88 -10.36 -1.17
CA ALA A 382 9.60 -10.97 -1.56
C ALA A 382 9.52 -12.48 -1.26
N SER A 383 10.66 -13.19 -1.31
CA SER A 383 10.72 -14.66 -1.21
C SER A 383 11.25 -15.20 0.12
N THR A 384 12.06 -14.42 0.84
CA THR A 384 12.71 -14.83 2.09
C THR A 384 11.98 -14.21 3.28
N ASP A 385 11.76 -15.00 4.33
CA ASP A 385 11.01 -14.57 5.52
C ASP A 385 11.90 -14.47 6.77
N LEU A 386 12.37 -13.27 7.10
CA LEU A 386 13.23 -13.01 8.25
C LEU A 386 12.51 -13.09 9.62
N THR A 387 11.18 -13.27 9.65
CA THR A 387 10.44 -13.58 10.89
C THR A 387 10.48 -15.07 11.26
N VAL A 388 11.06 -15.92 10.39
CA VAL A 388 11.17 -17.37 10.60
C VAL A 388 12.61 -17.84 10.32
N ASN A 389 13.15 -17.45 9.17
CA ASN A 389 14.48 -17.82 8.71
C ASN A 389 15.42 -16.62 8.85
N GLY A 390 16.02 -16.49 10.03
CA GLY A 390 16.94 -15.39 10.34
C GLY A 390 18.23 -15.51 9.53
N ILE A 391 18.84 -14.38 9.17
CA ILE A 391 20.11 -14.34 8.42
C ILE A 391 21.23 -13.73 9.25
N SER A 392 22.48 -14.07 8.91
CA SER A 392 23.68 -13.56 9.58
C SER A 392 24.75 -13.15 8.58
N LEU A 393 25.48 -12.08 8.90
CA LEU A 393 26.70 -11.65 8.21
C LEU A 393 27.99 -12.22 8.81
N ALA A 394 27.93 -12.80 10.01
CA ALA A 394 29.09 -13.43 10.66
C ALA A 394 29.42 -14.77 9.97
N LYS A 395 30.66 -14.90 9.49
CA LYS A 395 31.17 -16.14 8.88
C LYS A 395 31.64 -17.14 9.93
N ASP A 396 32.48 -16.65 10.85
CA ASP A 396 33.07 -17.41 11.95
C ASP A 396 32.77 -16.66 13.26
N PRO A 397 31.54 -16.75 13.80
CA PRO A 397 31.18 -16.09 15.06
C PRO A 397 32.01 -16.65 16.22
N ASP A 398 32.35 -15.81 17.20
CA ASP A 398 33.06 -16.28 18.40
C ASP A 398 32.18 -17.20 19.26
N SER A 399 32.81 -18.02 20.11
CA SER A 399 32.13 -18.99 20.99
C SER A 399 31.19 -18.38 22.05
N THR A 400 31.08 -17.05 22.12
CA THR A 400 30.19 -16.31 23.01
C THR A 400 29.10 -15.52 22.27
N ALA A 401 29.05 -15.61 20.94
CA ALA A 401 28.01 -15.04 20.12
C ALA A 401 26.70 -15.85 20.22
N PRO A 402 25.52 -15.20 20.22
CA PRO A 402 24.25 -15.91 20.27
C PRO A 402 23.98 -16.65 18.96
N SER A 403 23.29 -17.79 19.06
CA SER A 403 22.77 -18.51 17.89
C SER A 403 21.57 -17.79 17.26
N ILE A 404 21.24 -18.15 16.01
CA ILE A 404 20.08 -17.57 15.30
C ILE A 404 18.76 -17.91 16.01
N SER A 405 18.63 -19.07 16.66
CA SER A 405 17.43 -19.40 17.44
C SER A 405 17.31 -18.54 18.70
N GLU A 406 18.41 -18.31 19.43
CA GLU A 406 18.40 -17.43 20.60
C GLU A 406 18.11 -15.96 20.27
N PHE A 407 18.35 -15.53 19.03
CA PHE A 407 17.86 -14.24 18.54
C PHE A 407 16.35 -14.27 18.24
N HIS A 408 15.80 -15.36 17.69
CA HIS A 408 14.35 -15.50 17.46
C HIS A 408 13.53 -15.67 18.75
N ASP A 409 14.12 -16.26 19.79
CA ASP A 409 13.53 -16.31 21.14
C ASP A 409 13.32 -14.90 21.74
N ALA A 410 14.06 -13.90 21.25
CA ALA A 410 14.07 -12.53 21.76
C ALA A 410 13.51 -11.45 20.81
N PHE A 411 13.48 -11.69 19.49
CA PHE A 411 13.14 -10.68 18.48
C PHE A 411 12.26 -11.25 17.36
N GLN A 412 11.31 -10.44 16.88
CA GLN A 412 10.39 -10.83 15.80
C GLN A 412 11.02 -10.92 14.41
N VAL A 413 12.18 -10.30 14.19
CA VAL A 413 12.90 -10.24 12.91
C VAL A 413 14.39 -10.34 13.19
N VAL A 414 15.09 -11.27 12.54
CA VAL A 414 16.52 -11.55 12.81
C VAL A 414 17.39 -11.28 11.59
N PHE A 415 18.25 -10.26 11.72
CA PHE A 415 19.38 -10.01 10.82
C PHE A 415 20.63 -9.68 11.64
N VAL A 416 21.50 -10.67 11.82
CA VAL A 416 22.71 -10.56 12.63
C VAL A 416 23.83 -9.87 11.85
N ASP A 417 24.52 -8.97 12.52
CA ASP A 417 25.61 -8.17 11.99
C ASP A 417 26.91 -8.97 11.74
N PRO A 418 27.94 -8.40 11.09
CA PRO A 418 29.23 -9.07 10.87
C PRO A 418 29.95 -9.54 12.14
N SER A 419 29.68 -8.94 13.31
CA SER A 419 30.27 -9.37 14.59
C SER A 419 29.66 -10.65 15.16
N GLY A 420 28.44 -11.01 14.75
CA GLY A 420 27.67 -12.12 15.30
C GLY A 420 26.89 -11.78 16.58
N HIS A 421 27.15 -10.64 17.23
CA HIS A 421 26.55 -10.29 18.53
C HIS A 421 25.31 -9.39 18.45
N LEU A 422 25.12 -8.64 17.36
CA LEU A 422 24.02 -7.67 17.26
C LEU A 422 22.98 -8.10 16.21
N ASN A 423 21.71 -8.24 16.64
CA ASN A 423 20.59 -8.21 15.71
C ASN A 423 20.32 -6.76 15.28
N MET A 424 20.57 -6.44 14.02
CA MET A 424 20.35 -5.10 13.46
C MET A 424 18.86 -4.79 13.27
N CYS A 425 18.00 -5.81 13.22
CA CYS A 425 16.54 -5.70 13.09
C CYS A 425 15.80 -5.72 14.45
N ALA A 426 16.50 -5.54 15.57
CA ALA A 426 15.93 -5.67 16.93
C ALA A 426 14.61 -4.91 17.15
N ASP A 427 14.47 -3.70 16.60
CA ASP A 427 13.27 -2.85 16.78
C ASP A 427 12.21 -3.03 15.67
N ILE A 428 12.44 -3.89 14.67
CA ILE A 428 11.51 -4.11 13.54
C ILE A 428 10.44 -5.11 13.95
N THR A 429 9.16 -4.72 13.81
CA THR A 429 8.04 -5.63 14.07
C THR A 429 7.83 -6.60 12.91
N ALA A 430 7.25 -7.76 13.19
CA ALA A 430 6.82 -8.70 12.16
C ALA A 430 5.90 -8.03 11.12
N CYS A 431 4.98 -7.15 11.56
CA CYS A 431 4.10 -6.40 10.65
C CYS A 431 4.87 -5.46 9.70
N THR A 432 5.88 -4.72 10.20
CA THR A 432 6.72 -3.87 9.34
C THR A 432 7.51 -4.70 8.33
N TYR A 433 8.06 -5.85 8.73
CA TYR A 433 8.74 -6.75 7.81
C TYR A 433 7.79 -7.39 6.79
N LYS A 434 6.58 -7.79 7.19
CA LYS A 434 5.55 -8.29 6.26
C LYS A 434 5.06 -7.21 5.28
N GLN A 435 4.99 -5.95 5.70
CA GLN A 435 4.72 -4.82 4.80
C GLN A 435 5.85 -4.63 3.78
N LEU A 436 7.12 -4.72 4.21
CA LEU A 436 8.29 -4.66 3.34
C LEU A 436 8.28 -5.81 2.31
N GLN A 437 8.01 -7.04 2.74
CA GLN A 437 7.86 -8.22 1.91
C GLN A 437 6.72 -8.06 0.89
N HIS A 438 5.55 -7.61 1.33
CA HIS A 438 4.39 -7.37 0.45
C HIS A 438 4.67 -6.32 -0.63
N GLU A 439 5.24 -5.17 -0.26
CA GLU A 439 5.63 -4.14 -1.22
C GLU A 439 6.74 -4.60 -2.17
N ALA A 440 7.65 -5.48 -1.73
CA ALA A 440 8.66 -6.09 -2.60
C ALA A 440 8.01 -7.05 -3.61
N SER A 441 7.09 -7.92 -3.19
CA SER A 441 6.30 -8.79 -4.08
C SER A 441 5.50 -8.00 -5.11
N LEU A 442 4.82 -6.93 -4.69
CA LEU A 442 4.11 -6.03 -5.61
C LEU A 442 5.08 -5.34 -6.58
N SER A 443 6.26 -4.93 -6.13
CA SER A 443 7.24 -4.27 -6.99
C SER A 443 7.71 -5.19 -8.12
N MET A 444 7.89 -6.49 -7.85
CA MET A 444 8.18 -7.48 -8.89
C MET A 444 7.06 -7.57 -9.93
N GLN A 445 5.80 -7.68 -9.50
CA GLN A 445 4.64 -7.70 -10.40
C GLN A 445 4.54 -6.45 -11.30
N PHE A 446 4.96 -5.28 -10.80
CA PHE A 446 5.00 -4.03 -11.56
C PHE A 446 6.16 -3.98 -12.58
N TRP A 447 7.30 -4.63 -12.30
CA TRP A 447 8.39 -4.74 -13.28
C TRP A 447 8.16 -5.83 -14.34
N ASP A 448 7.40 -6.86 -14.00
CA ASP A 448 7.09 -7.97 -14.90
C ASP A 448 5.88 -7.66 -15.82
N ASN A 449 5.17 -6.54 -15.60
CA ASN A 449 4.04 -6.10 -16.42
C ASN A 449 4.42 -4.95 -17.38
N PRO A 450 4.51 -5.19 -18.70
CA PRO A 450 4.93 -4.17 -19.67
C PRO A 450 3.92 -3.04 -19.88
N THR A 451 2.65 -3.21 -19.46
CA THR A 451 1.59 -2.20 -19.62
C THR A 451 1.62 -1.10 -18.56
N VAL A 452 2.46 -1.22 -17.54
CA VAL A 452 2.54 -0.31 -16.39
C VAL A 452 3.90 0.39 -16.36
N ASP A 453 3.91 1.71 -16.13
CA ASP A 453 5.15 2.45 -15.87
C ASP A 453 5.67 2.11 -14.45
N GLY A 454 6.39 0.99 -14.36
CA GLY A 454 7.03 0.55 -13.12
C GLY A 454 8.04 1.56 -12.55
N PHE A 455 8.68 2.40 -13.38
CA PHE A 455 9.59 3.43 -12.89
C PHE A 455 8.81 4.50 -12.11
N GLN A 456 7.79 5.09 -12.73
CA GLN A 456 6.98 6.13 -12.12
C GLN A 456 6.22 5.61 -10.90
N CYS A 457 5.66 4.40 -10.97
CA CYS A 457 4.90 3.80 -9.88
C CYS A 457 5.77 3.39 -8.67
N LEU A 458 7.01 2.95 -8.88
CA LEU A 458 7.82 2.36 -7.80
C LEU A 458 8.89 3.32 -7.23
N LEU A 459 9.36 4.32 -7.99
CA LEU A 459 10.47 5.20 -7.58
C LEU A 459 10.12 6.69 -7.55
N MET A 460 9.03 7.13 -8.19
CA MET A 460 8.65 8.55 -8.27
C MET A 460 7.37 8.90 -7.50
N THR A 461 6.54 7.92 -7.14
CA THR A 461 5.21 8.15 -6.55
C THR A 461 5.18 7.78 -5.05
N PRO A 462 5.00 8.76 -4.14
CA PRO A 462 4.83 8.47 -2.71
C PRO A 462 3.54 7.70 -2.41
N LYS A 463 3.66 6.69 -1.56
CA LYS A 463 2.62 5.78 -1.08
C LYS A 463 2.38 5.94 0.44
N PRO A 464 1.78 7.05 0.90
CA PRO A 464 1.45 7.20 2.31
C PRO A 464 0.37 6.20 2.74
N MET A 465 0.38 5.78 4.01
CA MET A 465 -0.49 4.71 4.54
C MET A 465 -2.00 4.88 4.20
N ILE A 466 -2.49 6.13 4.18
CA ILE A 466 -3.88 6.48 3.83
C ILE A 466 -4.27 6.25 2.36
N ARG A 467 -3.29 5.97 1.49
CA ARG A 467 -3.48 5.61 0.07
C ARG A 467 -3.18 4.14 -0.23
N THR A 468 -2.59 3.40 0.71
CA THR A 468 -2.23 1.97 0.56
C THR A 468 -3.08 1.04 1.40
N SER A 469 -3.94 1.57 2.26
CA SER A 469 -4.85 0.82 3.12
C SER A 469 -6.29 1.17 2.76
N ASP A 470 -7.18 0.19 2.74
CA ASP A 470 -8.60 0.43 2.50
C ASP A 470 -9.22 1.16 3.70
N HIS A 471 -8.98 0.62 4.89
CA HIS A 471 -9.42 1.20 6.16
C HIS A 471 -8.20 1.55 7.02
N VAL A 472 -8.30 2.64 7.77
CA VAL A 472 -7.26 3.13 8.67
C VAL A 472 -7.88 3.43 10.04
N PHE A 473 -7.17 3.15 11.13
CA PHE A 473 -7.55 3.65 12.45
C PHE A 473 -6.37 4.24 13.23
N GLN A 474 -6.64 5.08 14.22
CA GLN A 474 -5.62 5.75 15.02
C GLN A 474 -5.92 5.65 16.52
N LEU A 475 -4.90 5.32 17.30
CA LEU A 475 -4.92 5.39 18.76
C LEU A 475 -4.43 6.76 19.22
N CYS A 476 -5.34 7.58 19.74
CA CYS A 476 -5.05 8.99 20.04
C CYS A 476 -4.56 9.23 21.47
N GLU A 477 -5.07 8.52 22.46
CA GLU A 477 -4.71 8.70 23.87
C GLU A 477 -3.62 7.70 24.32
N LEU A 478 -2.41 7.84 23.77
CA LEU A 478 -1.34 6.86 24.00
C LEU A 478 -0.99 6.65 25.49
N VAL A 479 -1.31 7.59 26.40
CA VAL A 479 -1.20 7.41 27.86
C VAL A 479 -1.91 6.15 28.35
N LYS A 480 -3.04 5.77 27.73
CA LYS A 480 -3.83 4.58 28.12
C LYS A 480 -3.04 3.28 28.00
N LEU A 481 -2.04 3.23 27.10
CA LEU A 481 -1.15 2.07 26.93
C LEU A 481 -0.36 1.74 28.21
N GLN A 482 -0.17 2.69 29.14
CA GLN A 482 0.37 2.40 30.48
C GLN A 482 -0.53 1.46 31.30
N SER A 483 -1.84 1.54 31.12
CA SER A 483 -2.81 0.62 31.74
C SER A 483 -2.83 -0.71 31.01
N SER A 484 -2.71 -0.68 29.66
CA SER A 484 -2.55 -1.89 28.84
C SER A 484 -1.35 -2.73 29.26
N CYS A 485 -0.17 -2.13 29.47
CA CYS A 485 1.01 -2.85 29.97
C CYS A 485 0.77 -3.52 31.33
N LYS A 486 -0.01 -2.90 32.22
CA LYS A 486 -0.37 -3.51 33.52
C LYS A 486 -1.34 -4.69 33.36
N LYS A 487 -2.38 -4.52 32.55
CA LYS A 487 -3.40 -5.56 32.28
C LYS A 487 -2.78 -6.80 31.59
N LEU A 488 -1.81 -6.57 30.73
CA LEU A 488 -1.05 -7.60 30.01
C LEU A 488 0.17 -8.13 30.79
N ASN A 489 0.42 -7.65 32.03
CA ASN A 489 1.55 -8.02 32.89
C ASN A 489 2.97 -7.78 32.32
N LEU A 490 3.13 -6.81 31.42
CA LEU A 490 4.35 -6.55 30.63
C LEU A 490 5.44 -5.78 31.39
N LEU A 491 5.71 -6.11 32.66
CA LEU A 491 6.70 -5.38 33.47
C LEU A 491 8.13 -5.61 32.96
N SER A 492 8.46 -6.84 32.57
CA SER A 492 9.75 -7.26 32.00
C SER A 492 10.10 -6.48 30.73
N GLU A 493 9.16 -6.43 29.80
CA GLU A 493 9.27 -5.79 28.50
C GLU A 493 9.28 -4.26 28.65
N LEU A 494 8.56 -3.72 29.64
CA LEU A 494 8.61 -2.29 29.99
C LEU A 494 9.97 -1.91 30.60
N MET A 495 10.60 -2.79 31.37
CA MET A 495 11.97 -2.59 31.86
C MET A 495 12.99 -2.58 30.72
N ASP A 496 12.88 -3.52 29.79
CA ASP A 496 13.76 -3.65 28.63
C ASP A 496 13.65 -2.43 27.68
N HIS A 497 12.42 -2.07 27.29
CA HIS A 497 12.12 -0.82 26.59
C HIS A 497 12.27 0.45 27.47
N SER A 498 12.82 0.32 28.68
CA SER A 498 13.23 1.44 29.52
C SER A 498 12.12 2.45 29.84
N GLY A 499 10.88 1.96 29.98
CA GLY A 499 9.69 2.75 30.26
C GLY A 499 8.87 3.16 29.03
N ASP A 500 9.28 2.79 27.82
CA ASP A 500 8.49 3.05 26.61
C ASP A 500 7.32 2.08 26.44
N TYR A 501 6.26 2.34 27.20
CA TYR A 501 4.99 1.61 27.18
C TYR A 501 4.31 1.57 25.80
N ILE A 502 4.69 2.43 24.85
CA ILE A 502 4.12 2.44 23.49
C ILE A 502 4.76 1.29 22.70
N HIS A 503 6.08 1.20 22.71
CA HIS A 503 6.81 0.09 22.10
C HIS A 503 6.58 -1.24 22.83
N THR A 504 6.45 -1.23 24.15
CA THR A 504 6.08 -2.43 24.94
C THR A 504 4.71 -3.01 24.54
N ALA A 505 3.68 -2.18 24.40
CA ALA A 505 2.32 -2.66 24.09
C ALA A 505 2.10 -2.99 22.60
N LEU A 506 2.88 -2.39 21.70
CA LEU A 506 2.68 -2.48 20.25
C LEU A 506 2.69 -3.91 19.69
N PRO A 507 3.68 -4.78 19.98
CA PRO A 507 3.70 -6.16 19.46
C PRO A 507 2.47 -6.98 19.86
N PHE A 508 1.98 -6.81 21.09
CA PHE A 508 0.79 -7.48 21.60
C PHE A 508 -0.48 -6.99 20.91
N ILE A 509 -0.61 -5.67 20.69
CA ILE A 509 -1.73 -5.10 19.92
C ILE A 509 -1.72 -5.60 18.47
N LEU A 510 -0.56 -5.65 17.81
CA LEU A 510 -0.43 -6.17 16.45
C LEU A 510 -0.81 -7.65 16.36
N SER A 511 -0.31 -8.48 17.29
CA SER A 511 -0.63 -9.91 17.36
C SER A 511 -2.13 -10.15 17.58
N LEU A 512 -2.72 -9.46 18.57
CA LEU A 512 -4.16 -9.52 18.88
C LEU A 512 -5.03 -9.16 17.67
N LEU A 513 -4.68 -8.09 16.95
CA LEU A 513 -5.42 -7.65 15.77
C LEU A 513 -5.23 -8.57 14.58
N GLN A 514 -4.03 -9.14 14.40
CA GLN A 514 -3.76 -10.13 13.36
C GLN A 514 -4.56 -11.43 13.61
N GLN A 515 -4.65 -11.88 14.86
CA GLN A 515 -5.47 -13.03 15.27
C GLN A 515 -6.97 -12.75 15.12
N GLY A 516 -7.43 -11.58 15.56
CA GLY A 516 -8.86 -11.24 15.56
C GLY A 516 -9.44 -10.87 14.19
N LEU A 517 -8.67 -10.20 13.32
CA LEU A 517 -9.10 -9.91 11.95
C LEU A 517 -8.84 -11.10 11.01
N SER A 518 -7.83 -11.92 11.29
CA SER A 518 -7.58 -13.20 10.61
C SER A 518 -7.69 -13.09 9.07
N GLN A 519 -8.53 -13.91 8.44
CA GLN A 519 -8.70 -13.97 6.99
C GLN A 519 -9.36 -12.73 6.35
N ARG A 520 -9.91 -11.80 7.16
CA ARG A 520 -10.56 -10.57 6.68
C ARG A 520 -9.57 -9.54 6.12
N ILE A 521 -8.28 -9.70 6.42
CA ILE A 521 -7.19 -8.86 5.94
C ILE A 521 -6.18 -9.64 5.11
N HIS A 522 -5.56 -8.95 4.16
CA HIS A 522 -4.34 -9.40 3.47
C HIS A 522 -3.08 -8.89 4.20
N LEU A 523 -3.15 -7.71 4.80
CA LEU A 523 -2.02 -7.08 5.50
C LEU A 523 -2.51 -6.14 6.60
N LEU A 524 -1.85 -6.22 7.76
CA LEU A 524 -1.91 -5.23 8.84
C LEU A 524 -0.62 -4.40 8.82
N THR A 525 -0.75 -3.08 8.68
CA THR A 525 0.37 -2.13 8.73
C THR A 525 0.22 -1.20 9.94
N HIS A 526 1.31 -0.57 10.36
CA HIS A 526 1.27 0.50 11.36
C HIS A 526 2.21 1.64 10.98
N SER A 527 1.90 2.85 11.45
CA SER A 527 2.76 4.02 11.27
C SER A 527 4.08 3.82 12.00
N LEU A 528 5.18 4.14 11.31
CA LEU A 528 6.50 4.27 11.90
C LEU A 528 6.61 5.67 12.51
N SER A 529 6.73 5.76 13.83
CA SER A 529 6.77 7.05 14.52
C SER A 529 8.07 7.79 14.16
N PRO A 530 8.00 9.05 13.68
CA PRO A 530 9.20 9.79 13.28
C PRO A 530 10.09 10.09 14.48
N ASP A 531 11.41 10.14 14.25
CA ASP A 531 12.39 10.54 15.27
C ASP A 531 11.98 11.90 15.90
N PRO A 532 11.70 11.96 17.21
CA PRO A 532 11.30 13.20 17.86
C PRO A 532 12.45 14.21 17.82
N LYS A 533 12.15 15.48 17.54
CA LYS A 533 13.13 16.58 17.54
C LYS A 533 12.69 17.69 18.50
N TRP A 534 13.60 18.18 19.34
CA TRP A 534 13.32 19.24 20.31
C TRP A 534 14.53 20.16 20.52
N SER A 535 14.29 21.37 21.06
CA SER A 535 15.36 22.33 21.39
C SER A 535 16.30 21.75 22.44
N VAL A 536 17.58 22.11 22.39
CA VAL A 536 18.55 21.77 23.45
C VAL A 536 18.22 22.45 24.80
N GLU A 537 17.41 23.50 24.76
CA GLU A 537 16.91 24.24 25.93
C GLU A 537 15.69 23.57 26.60
N SER A 538 15.10 22.57 25.93
CA SER A 538 13.86 21.90 26.36
C SER A 538 14.13 20.53 26.99
N GLU A 539 13.39 20.23 28.07
CA GLU A 539 13.35 18.89 28.65
C GLU A 539 12.94 17.83 27.63
N ALA A 540 13.51 16.62 27.74
CA ALA A 540 13.22 15.53 26.81
C ALA A 540 11.71 15.19 26.76
N PRO A 541 11.11 15.03 25.56
CA PRO A 541 9.67 14.85 25.41
C PRO A 541 9.22 13.51 26.01
N LYS A 542 8.15 13.53 26.80
CA LYS A 542 7.55 12.31 27.39
C LYS A 542 6.94 11.42 26.29
N HIS A 543 6.85 10.10 26.53
CA HIS A 543 6.24 9.13 25.61
C HIS A 543 4.86 9.58 25.09
N LYS A 544 4.01 10.11 25.99
CA LYS A 544 2.68 10.65 25.67
C LYS A 544 2.62 11.84 24.71
N ALA A 545 3.76 12.45 24.36
CA ALA A 545 3.83 13.58 23.42
C ALA A 545 4.05 13.12 21.96
N GLN A 546 4.15 11.82 21.71
CA GLN A 546 4.21 11.25 20.36
C GLN A 546 2.86 11.43 19.61
N PRO A 547 2.88 11.50 18.27
CA PRO A 547 1.66 11.58 17.46
C PRO A 547 0.81 10.30 17.59
N PRO A 548 -0.50 10.35 17.27
CA PRO A 548 -1.37 9.18 17.29
C PRO A 548 -0.82 8.01 16.48
N LEU A 549 -0.72 6.84 17.11
CA LEU A 549 -0.28 5.63 16.45
C LEU A 549 -1.37 5.17 15.48
N SER A 550 -1.02 5.10 14.20
CA SER A 550 -1.98 4.79 13.13
C SER A 550 -1.76 3.39 12.59
N PHE A 551 -2.83 2.73 12.14
CA PHE A 551 -2.83 1.35 11.65
C PHE A 551 -3.61 1.28 10.35
N GLY A 552 -3.07 0.57 9.36
CA GLY A 552 -3.68 0.39 8.05
C GLY A 552 -4.10 -1.07 7.84
N LEU A 553 -5.31 -1.26 7.30
CA LEU A 553 -5.86 -2.56 6.93
C LEU A 553 -5.98 -2.64 5.41
N LEU A 554 -5.33 -3.63 4.81
CA LEU A 554 -5.65 -4.08 3.45
C LEU A 554 -6.67 -5.21 3.59
N LEU A 555 -7.91 -4.98 3.17
CA LEU A 555 -9.05 -5.86 3.39
C LEU A 555 -9.18 -6.92 2.29
N ARG A 556 -9.68 -8.11 2.65
CA ARG A 556 -10.19 -9.08 1.68
C ARG A 556 -11.68 -8.84 1.46
N THR A 557 -12.04 -8.25 0.32
CA THR A 557 -13.41 -7.80 -0.01
C THR A 557 -14.49 -8.86 0.22
N GLU A 558 -14.18 -10.13 -0.01
CA GLU A 558 -15.08 -11.27 0.14
C GLU A 558 -15.46 -11.57 1.60
N LEU A 559 -14.55 -11.36 2.54
CA LEU A 559 -14.70 -11.75 3.94
C LEU A 559 -14.82 -10.56 4.91
N SER A 560 -14.31 -9.38 4.54
CA SER A 560 -14.24 -8.22 5.41
C SER A 560 -15.60 -7.79 5.98
N SER A 561 -16.65 -7.92 5.16
CA SER A 561 -18.03 -7.54 5.48
C SER A 561 -18.90 -8.69 6.04
N SER A 562 -18.32 -9.86 6.34
CA SER A 562 -19.08 -10.95 6.97
C SER A 562 -19.49 -10.58 8.40
N VAL A 563 -20.78 -10.64 8.72
CA VAL A 563 -21.28 -10.43 10.09
C VAL A 563 -21.08 -11.62 11.01
N LEU A 564 -20.79 -12.80 10.47
CA LEU A 564 -20.66 -14.04 11.24
C LEU A 564 -19.22 -14.54 11.19
N GLU A 565 -18.61 -14.69 12.36
CA GLU A 565 -17.34 -15.39 12.54
C GLU A 565 -17.66 -16.83 12.97
N ARG A 566 -17.30 -17.83 12.15
CA ARG A 566 -17.47 -19.25 12.49
C ARG A 566 -16.18 -19.75 13.15
N GLY A 567 -16.26 -20.11 14.42
CA GLY A 567 -15.17 -20.70 15.18
C GLY A 567 -15.05 -22.21 14.99
N PRO A 568 -14.16 -22.86 15.77
CA PRO A 568 -14.00 -24.31 15.77
C PRO A 568 -15.20 -25.04 16.38
N PRO A 569 -15.36 -26.36 16.13
CA PRO A 569 -16.37 -27.20 16.79
C PRO A 569 -16.30 -27.11 18.31
N ALA A 570 -17.45 -27.17 18.98
CA ALA A 570 -17.56 -26.97 20.43
C ALA A 570 -16.66 -27.91 21.26
N ASP A 571 -16.45 -29.14 20.80
CA ASP A 571 -15.65 -30.17 21.46
C ASP A 571 -14.14 -30.05 21.18
N SER A 572 -13.72 -29.12 20.32
CA SER A 572 -12.31 -28.88 19.99
C SER A 572 -11.58 -28.13 21.11
N PRO A 573 -10.31 -28.46 21.45
CA PRO A 573 -9.52 -27.66 22.38
C PRO A 573 -9.39 -26.19 21.93
N MET A 574 -9.39 -25.94 20.61
CA MET A 574 -9.33 -24.58 20.05
C MET A 574 -10.58 -23.74 20.38
N ALA A 575 -11.70 -24.35 20.80
CA ALA A 575 -12.88 -23.61 21.26
C ALA A 575 -12.61 -22.83 22.56
N ALA A 576 -11.68 -23.29 23.40
CA ALA A 576 -11.28 -22.55 24.59
C ALA A 576 -10.51 -21.26 24.22
N GLU A 577 -9.59 -21.35 23.26
CA GLU A 577 -8.83 -20.21 22.73
C GLU A 577 -9.77 -19.20 22.04
N PHE A 578 -10.73 -19.69 21.25
CA PHE A 578 -11.74 -18.85 20.60
C PHE A 578 -12.61 -18.10 21.64
N ARG A 579 -13.10 -18.81 22.68
CA ARG A 579 -13.81 -18.18 23.80
C ARG A 579 -12.96 -17.18 24.58
N GLN A 580 -11.65 -17.43 24.74
CA GLN A 580 -10.74 -16.50 25.38
C GLN A 580 -10.53 -15.23 24.54
N LEU A 581 -10.37 -15.37 23.22
CA LEU A 581 -10.18 -14.25 22.29
C LEU A 581 -11.42 -13.33 22.23
N TRP A 582 -12.62 -13.90 22.13
CA TRP A 582 -13.84 -13.13 21.95
C TRP A 582 -14.58 -12.80 23.25
N GLY A 583 -14.31 -13.53 24.34
CA GLY A 583 -14.90 -13.35 25.65
C GLY A 583 -16.44 -13.43 25.59
N PRO A 584 -17.17 -12.41 26.09
CA PRO A 584 -18.63 -12.45 26.19
C PRO A 584 -19.37 -12.40 24.84
N ARG A 585 -18.67 -12.23 23.71
CA ARG A 585 -19.26 -12.26 22.36
C ARG A 585 -19.28 -13.67 21.73
N SER A 586 -18.62 -14.67 22.34
CA SER A 586 -18.63 -16.07 21.85
C SER A 586 -19.92 -16.78 22.28
N GLU A 587 -20.62 -17.37 21.33
CA GLU A 587 -21.82 -18.19 21.56
C GLU A 587 -21.76 -19.51 20.78
N LEU A 588 -22.39 -20.56 21.33
CA LEU A 588 -22.57 -21.83 20.62
C LEU A 588 -23.70 -21.71 19.61
N ARG A 589 -23.40 -21.95 18.33
CA ARG A 589 -24.37 -21.82 17.24
C ARG A 589 -24.45 -23.11 16.43
N ARG A 590 -25.68 -23.57 16.18
CA ARG A 590 -25.97 -24.66 15.25
C ARG A 590 -26.12 -24.10 13.83
N PHE A 591 -25.39 -24.67 12.88
CA PHE A 591 -25.40 -24.29 11.47
C PHE A 591 -26.31 -25.21 10.63
N GLN A 592 -26.55 -24.87 9.36
CA GLN A 592 -27.47 -25.60 8.46
C GLN A 592 -26.93 -26.97 8.04
N ASP A 593 -25.62 -27.17 8.11
CA ASP A 593 -24.92 -28.46 7.97
C ASP A 593 -25.12 -29.38 9.20
N GLY A 594 -25.68 -28.85 10.30
CA GLY A 594 -25.95 -29.57 11.54
C GLY A 594 -24.86 -29.40 12.60
N ASP A 595 -23.70 -28.84 12.23
CA ASP A 595 -22.57 -28.64 13.13
C ASP A 595 -22.89 -27.65 14.24
N ILE A 596 -22.31 -27.89 15.42
CA ILE A 596 -22.34 -26.98 16.56
C ILE A 596 -20.92 -26.46 16.77
N THR A 597 -20.70 -25.19 16.45
CA THR A 597 -19.41 -24.52 16.63
C THR A 597 -19.56 -23.33 17.56
N GLU A 598 -18.44 -22.88 18.13
CA GLU A 598 -18.37 -21.50 18.63
C GLU A 598 -18.59 -20.53 17.45
N ALA A 599 -19.20 -19.37 17.72
CA ALA A 599 -19.41 -18.32 16.74
C ALA A 599 -19.46 -16.95 17.40
N VAL A 600 -19.23 -15.90 16.60
CA VAL A 600 -19.47 -14.50 16.99
C VAL A 600 -20.33 -13.83 15.93
N LEU A 601 -21.39 -13.14 16.39
CA LEU A 601 -22.24 -12.30 15.53
C LEU A 601 -21.93 -10.82 15.75
N TRP A 602 -21.69 -10.12 14.64
CA TRP A 602 -21.46 -8.68 14.56
C TRP A 602 -22.69 -7.94 14.07
N ASP A 603 -22.79 -6.67 14.46
CA ASP A 603 -23.94 -5.83 14.16
C ASP A 603 -23.85 -5.37 12.69
N GLY A 604 -24.88 -5.63 11.89
CA GLY A 604 -24.84 -5.33 10.45
C GLY A 604 -26.09 -5.74 9.69
N GLU A 605 -27.14 -4.94 9.76
CA GLU A 605 -28.36 -5.13 8.97
C GLU A 605 -28.13 -4.73 7.51
N SER A 606 -27.66 -3.50 7.30
CA SER A 606 -27.34 -2.94 5.99
C SER A 606 -25.87 -3.12 5.58
N ILE A 607 -25.60 -3.08 4.28
CA ILE A 607 -24.28 -3.22 3.66
C ILE A 607 -23.31 -2.15 4.19
N CYS A 608 -23.77 -0.92 4.45
CA CYS A 608 -22.93 0.13 5.04
C CYS A 608 -22.50 -0.18 6.49
N GLN A 609 -23.36 -0.82 7.28
CA GLN A 609 -22.99 -1.30 8.62
C GLN A 609 -22.05 -2.51 8.52
N LYS A 610 -22.28 -3.42 7.57
CA LYS A 610 -21.43 -4.60 7.32
C LYS A 610 -19.99 -4.21 6.96
N ARG A 611 -19.80 -3.14 6.16
CA ARG A 611 -18.46 -2.56 5.90
C ARG A 611 -17.73 -2.17 7.19
N LEU A 612 -18.45 -1.80 8.25
CA LEU A 612 -17.87 -1.38 9.53
C LEU A 612 -17.66 -2.51 10.54
N VAL A 613 -17.91 -3.78 10.18
CA VAL A 613 -17.58 -4.94 11.05
C VAL A 613 -16.11 -4.95 11.49
N PRO A 614 -15.10 -4.65 10.65
CA PRO A 614 -13.71 -4.56 11.11
C PRO A 614 -13.49 -3.49 12.19
N LYS A 615 -14.25 -2.38 12.20
CA LYS A 615 -14.22 -1.40 13.30
C LYS A 615 -14.69 -2.04 14.61
N GLN A 616 -15.81 -2.76 14.58
CA GLN A 616 -16.40 -3.41 15.77
C GLN A 616 -15.45 -4.48 16.35
N ILE A 617 -14.80 -5.27 15.49
CA ILE A 617 -13.78 -6.24 15.89
C ILE A 617 -12.62 -5.52 16.62
N ILE A 618 -12.09 -4.45 16.02
CA ILE A 618 -10.97 -3.69 16.60
C ILE A 618 -11.36 -3.08 17.95
N THR A 619 -12.49 -2.39 18.05
CA THR A 619 -12.89 -1.74 19.32
C THR A 619 -13.19 -2.74 20.42
N HIS A 620 -13.82 -3.88 20.10
CA HIS A 620 -14.07 -4.97 21.05
C HIS A 620 -12.77 -5.57 21.59
N LEU A 621 -11.85 -5.97 20.72
CA LEU A 621 -10.61 -6.63 21.13
C LEU A 621 -9.69 -5.70 21.93
N LEU A 622 -9.56 -4.44 21.51
CA LEU A 622 -8.75 -3.44 22.20
C LEU A 622 -9.31 -3.10 23.59
N GLN A 623 -10.64 -3.05 23.76
CA GLN A 623 -11.25 -2.86 25.08
C GLN A 623 -11.10 -4.12 25.95
N LEU A 624 -11.40 -5.30 25.41
CA LEU A 624 -11.40 -6.57 26.15
C LEU A 624 -10.01 -6.91 26.67
N HIS A 625 -8.98 -6.88 25.82
CA HIS A 625 -7.64 -7.35 26.15
C HIS A 625 -6.68 -6.23 26.57
N ALA A 626 -6.74 -5.06 25.91
CA ALA A 626 -5.79 -3.97 26.16
C ALA A 626 -6.32 -2.83 27.04
N ASP A 627 -7.61 -2.83 27.44
CA ASP A 627 -8.23 -1.73 28.21
C ASP A 627 -8.26 -0.37 27.50
N ILE A 628 -8.29 -0.40 26.16
CA ILE A 628 -8.33 0.79 25.32
C ILE A 628 -9.79 1.00 24.88
N PRO A 629 -10.48 2.05 25.38
CA PRO A 629 -11.88 2.28 25.02
C PRO A 629 -12.04 2.83 23.61
N GLU A 630 -13.22 2.65 23.03
CA GLU A 630 -13.55 3.14 21.68
C GLU A 630 -13.32 4.65 21.52
N SER A 631 -13.47 5.45 22.58
CA SER A 631 -13.16 6.89 22.55
C SER A 631 -11.71 7.21 22.18
N CYS A 632 -10.78 6.29 22.39
CA CYS A 632 -9.37 6.44 22.01
C CYS A 632 -9.10 6.04 20.56
N VAL A 633 -10.07 5.41 19.87
CA VAL A 633 -9.95 4.84 18.52
C VAL A 633 -10.65 5.74 17.50
N ARG A 634 -9.88 6.48 16.69
CA ARG A 634 -10.41 7.20 15.52
C ARG A 634 -10.41 6.27 14.31
N TYR A 635 -11.57 6.02 13.70
CA TYR A 635 -11.70 5.12 12.55
C TYR A 635 -11.96 5.87 11.24
N VAL A 636 -11.30 5.44 10.16
CA VAL A 636 -11.41 5.96 8.80
C VAL A 636 -11.70 4.80 7.85
N GLY A 637 -12.93 4.77 7.32
CA GLY A 637 -13.39 3.73 6.39
C GLY A 637 -14.78 3.98 5.80
N ALA A 638 -15.63 4.74 6.51
CA ALA A 638 -16.97 5.15 6.05
C ALA A 638 -17.21 6.67 6.12
N MET A 639 -16.15 7.49 6.03
CA MET A 639 -16.25 8.95 6.22
C MET A 639 -17.06 9.66 5.11
N VAL A 640 -17.21 9.03 3.95
CA VAL A 640 -17.97 9.57 2.81
C VAL A 640 -19.38 9.01 2.71
N ASP A 641 -19.71 7.97 3.48
CA ASP A 641 -21.03 7.33 3.47
C ASP A 641 -22.14 8.35 3.83
N ASP A 642 -21.87 9.30 4.72
CA ASP A 642 -22.81 10.38 5.10
C ASP A 642 -23.25 11.26 3.91
N VAL A 643 -22.48 11.31 2.82
CA VAL A 643 -22.81 12.06 1.59
C VAL A 643 -23.81 11.31 0.71
N ILE A 644 -23.86 9.97 0.83
CA ILE A 644 -24.72 9.08 0.02
C ILE A 644 -25.80 8.36 0.85
N LYS A 645 -25.79 8.50 2.18
CA LYS A 645 -26.83 7.98 3.07
C LYS A 645 -28.20 8.51 2.66
N THR A 646 -29.14 7.59 2.57
CA THR A 646 -30.53 7.89 2.22
C THR A 646 -31.40 7.83 3.49
N GLY A 647 -32.29 8.81 3.65
CA GLY A 647 -33.10 9.00 4.86
C GLY A 647 -34.30 8.05 5.01
N SER A 648 -34.09 6.75 4.81
CA SER A 648 -35.05 5.69 5.16
C SER A 648 -34.96 5.33 6.65
N GLU A 649 -35.98 4.63 7.17
CA GLU A 649 -36.02 4.14 8.57
C GLU A 649 -34.79 3.28 8.92
N VAL A 650 -34.29 2.50 7.95
CA VAL A 650 -32.95 1.91 7.98
C VAL A 650 -32.00 2.80 7.18
N SER A 651 -30.91 3.24 7.80
CA SER A 651 -29.86 4.02 7.13
C SER A 651 -29.00 3.12 6.23
N GLY A 652 -29.07 3.36 4.92
CA GLY A 652 -28.32 2.63 3.89
C GLY A 652 -27.72 3.57 2.84
N THR A 653 -26.74 3.05 2.09
CA THR A 653 -26.01 3.79 1.05
C THR A 653 -26.50 3.51 -0.37
N GLY A 654 -27.61 2.77 -0.52
CA GLY A 654 -28.34 2.57 -1.77
C GLY A 654 -28.12 1.22 -2.46
N GLU A 655 -27.24 0.36 -1.94
CA GLU A 655 -26.90 -0.94 -2.53
C GLU A 655 -28.08 -1.92 -2.45
N GLU A 656 -28.81 -1.95 -1.33
CA GLU A 656 -30.01 -2.77 -1.17
C GLU A 656 -31.11 -2.35 -2.16
N GLU A 657 -31.38 -1.05 -2.31
CA GLU A 657 -32.33 -0.58 -3.33
C GLU A 657 -31.85 -0.88 -4.75
N SER A 658 -30.53 -0.83 -5.00
CA SER A 658 -29.96 -1.23 -6.29
C SER A 658 -30.21 -2.71 -6.59
N LEU A 659 -30.03 -3.59 -5.60
CA LEU A 659 -30.31 -5.02 -5.73
C LEU A 659 -31.81 -5.28 -6.00
N VAL A 660 -32.72 -4.56 -5.31
CA VAL A 660 -34.17 -4.65 -5.56
C VAL A 660 -34.53 -4.17 -6.97
N VAL A 661 -33.85 -3.14 -7.50
CA VAL A 661 -34.01 -2.69 -8.90
C VAL A 661 -33.53 -3.76 -9.89
N VAL A 662 -32.39 -4.41 -9.65
CA VAL A 662 -31.86 -5.49 -10.50
C VAL A 662 -32.80 -6.70 -10.50
N GLN A 663 -33.24 -7.17 -9.34
CA GLN A 663 -34.23 -8.26 -9.23
C GLN A 663 -35.56 -7.90 -9.94
N SER A 664 -35.96 -6.63 -9.86
CA SER A 664 -37.14 -6.11 -10.56
C SER A 664 -36.94 -6.08 -12.08
N TYR A 665 -35.74 -5.81 -12.56
CA TYR A 665 -35.38 -5.92 -13.97
C TYR A 665 -35.38 -7.39 -14.44
N ASP A 666 -34.75 -8.31 -13.70
CA ASP A 666 -34.64 -9.72 -14.10
C ASP A 666 -36.00 -10.40 -14.27
N ASP A 667 -36.94 -10.16 -13.34
CA ASP A 667 -38.30 -10.68 -13.48
C ASP A 667 -39.08 -10.01 -14.63
N LEU A 668 -38.80 -8.75 -14.98
CA LEU A 668 -39.39 -8.14 -16.19
C LEU A 668 -38.78 -8.74 -17.46
N SER A 669 -37.45 -8.92 -17.48
CA SER A 669 -36.70 -9.53 -18.59
C SER A 669 -37.21 -10.94 -18.90
N ARG A 670 -37.36 -11.80 -17.89
CA ARG A 670 -37.93 -13.15 -18.04
C ARG A 670 -39.36 -13.16 -18.58
N LYS A 671 -40.17 -12.15 -18.24
CA LYS A 671 -41.54 -12.00 -18.75
C LYS A 671 -41.58 -11.50 -20.19
N LEU A 672 -40.70 -10.58 -20.57
CA LEU A 672 -40.52 -10.13 -21.95
C LEU A 672 -40.03 -11.26 -22.87
N TRP A 673 -39.09 -12.09 -22.40
CA TRP A 673 -38.58 -13.25 -23.15
C TRP A 673 -39.65 -14.33 -23.42
N ARG A 674 -40.60 -14.50 -22.51
CA ARG A 674 -41.69 -15.49 -22.63
C ARG A 674 -42.94 -14.92 -23.30
N LEU A 675 -42.84 -13.74 -23.94
CA LEU A 675 -44.01 -13.05 -24.49
C LEU A 675 -44.28 -13.50 -25.93
N GLU A 676 -45.30 -14.33 -26.09
CA GLU A 676 -45.79 -14.77 -27.39
C GLU A 676 -46.75 -13.75 -28.02
N GLY A 677 -46.87 -13.76 -29.35
CA GLY A 677 -47.82 -12.93 -30.11
C GLY A 677 -47.27 -11.58 -30.62
N LEU A 678 -45.95 -11.34 -30.54
CA LEU A 678 -45.29 -10.27 -31.29
C LEU A 678 -44.96 -10.74 -32.73
N PRO A 679 -44.93 -9.84 -33.74
CA PRO A 679 -44.64 -10.20 -35.15
C PRO A 679 -43.18 -10.55 -35.42
N LEU A 680 -42.30 -10.22 -34.47
CA LEU A 680 -40.88 -10.57 -34.42
C LEU A 680 -40.60 -10.97 -32.96
N THR A 681 -39.81 -12.01 -32.73
CA THR A 681 -39.46 -12.43 -31.36
C THR A 681 -38.44 -11.47 -30.72
N ILE A 682 -38.47 -11.38 -29.39
CA ILE A 682 -37.44 -10.67 -28.59
C ILE A 682 -36.26 -11.64 -28.39
N THR A 683 -35.10 -11.31 -28.96
CA THR A 683 -33.90 -12.15 -28.90
C THR A 683 -33.04 -11.85 -27.67
N ALA A 684 -33.05 -10.60 -27.19
CA ALA A 684 -32.37 -10.23 -25.95
C ALA A 684 -33.03 -9.01 -25.29
N VAL A 685 -32.89 -8.91 -23.97
CA VAL A 685 -33.27 -7.72 -23.19
C VAL A 685 -32.04 -7.29 -22.41
N GLN A 686 -31.61 -6.05 -22.60
CA GLN A 686 -30.35 -5.51 -22.09
C GLN A 686 -30.60 -4.28 -21.21
N GLY A 687 -30.09 -4.31 -19.99
CA GLY A 687 -30.13 -3.18 -19.06
C GLY A 687 -29.18 -2.07 -19.47
N ALA A 688 -29.72 -0.91 -19.88
CA ALA A 688 -28.92 0.26 -20.27
C ALA A 688 -28.79 1.31 -19.15
N HIS A 689 -29.67 1.26 -18.15
CA HIS A 689 -29.74 2.24 -17.07
C HIS A 689 -28.58 2.13 -16.05
N PRO A 690 -28.04 3.24 -15.51
CA PRO A 690 -27.02 3.23 -14.46
C PRO A 690 -27.34 2.38 -13.22
N ALA A 691 -28.61 2.35 -12.78
CA ALA A 691 -29.05 1.51 -11.66
C ALA A 691 -28.74 0.01 -11.82
N LEU A 692 -28.76 -0.51 -13.06
CA LEU A 692 -28.60 -1.94 -13.35
C LEU A 692 -27.13 -2.40 -13.38
N ARG A 693 -26.20 -1.47 -13.15
CA ARG A 693 -24.75 -1.72 -13.12
C ARG A 693 -24.07 -1.06 -11.92
N TYR A 694 -24.84 -0.72 -10.89
CA TYR A 694 -24.36 -0.08 -9.65
C TYR A 694 -23.60 1.25 -9.86
N THR A 695 -23.81 1.95 -10.98
CA THR A 695 -23.18 3.27 -11.26
C THR A 695 -24.12 4.45 -11.02
N GLN A 696 -25.18 4.29 -10.23
CA GLN A 696 -26.13 5.35 -9.89
C GLN A 696 -25.96 5.74 -8.43
N VAL A 697 -25.68 7.02 -8.16
CA VAL A 697 -25.42 7.53 -6.80
C VAL A 697 -26.62 7.34 -5.86
N PHE A 698 -27.83 7.61 -6.36
CA PHE A 698 -29.07 7.40 -5.61
C PHE A 698 -30.00 6.51 -6.44
N SER A 699 -30.08 5.23 -6.08
CA SER A 699 -30.86 4.26 -6.85
C SER A 699 -32.36 4.60 -6.86
N PRO A 700 -33.09 4.28 -7.95
CA PRO A 700 -34.52 4.56 -8.05
C PRO A 700 -35.26 3.90 -6.89
N ARG A 701 -36.08 4.67 -6.17
CA ARG A 701 -36.94 4.16 -5.10
C ARG A 701 -38.34 3.86 -5.66
N PRO A 702 -38.95 2.71 -5.32
CA PRO A 702 -40.27 2.35 -5.84
C PRO A 702 -41.32 3.17 -5.07
N LEU A 703 -42.12 3.96 -5.79
CA LEU A 703 -43.00 4.95 -5.17
C LEU A 703 -44.45 4.44 -5.06
N LYS A 704 -45.12 4.83 -3.97
CA LYS A 704 -46.57 4.70 -3.76
C LYS A 704 -47.21 6.06 -4.07
N LEU A 705 -47.95 6.15 -5.17
CA LEU A 705 -48.72 7.35 -5.49
C LEU A 705 -50.03 7.37 -4.70
N GLU A 706 -50.19 8.33 -3.80
CA GLU A 706 -51.45 8.57 -3.11
C GLU A 706 -52.41 9.33 -4.03
N TYR A 707 -53.13 8.59 -4.89
CA TYR A 707 -54.08 9.14 -5.86
C TYR A 707 -55.17 10.04 -5.25
N SER A 708 -55.43 9.95 -3.94
CA SER A 708 -56.32 10.85 -3.19
C SER A 708 -55.88 12.32 -3.24
N PHE A 709 -54.57 12.59 -3.33
CA PHE A 709 -53.98 13.93 -3.35
C PHE A 709 -54.08 14.63 -4.70
N PHE A 710 -54.52 13.93 -5.75
CA PHE A 710 -54.52 14.43 -7.12
C PHE A 710 -55.90 14.37 -7.75
N ASP A 711 -56.25 15.38 -8.52
CA ASP A 711 -57.34 15.31 -9.49
C ASP A 711 -56.81 14.90 -10.86
N ARG A 712 -57.68 14.31 -11.69
CA ARG A 712 -57.34 13.86 -13.03
C ARG A 712 -57.88 14.84 -14.07
N GLU A 713 -56.99 15.49 -14.80
CA GLU A 713 -57.38 16.32 -15.93
C GLU A 713 -57.96 15.44 -17.06
N LYS A 714 -59.18 15.74 -17.51
CA LYS A 714 -59.94 14.86 -18.42
C LYS A 714 -59.29 14.70 -19.80
N THR A 715 -58.63 15.75 -20.28
CA THR A 715 -57.99 15.82 -21.61
C THR A 715 -56.61 15.16 -21.65
N SER A 716 -55.70 15.54 -20.75
CA SER A 716 -54.32 15.04 -20.72
C SER A 716 -54.14 13.74 -19.94
N ARG A 717 -55.12 13.38 -19.09
CA ARG A 717 -55.03 12.33 -18.05
C ARG A 717 -53.92 12.54 -17.01
N SER A 718 -53.39 13.76 -16.91
CA SER A 718 -52.37 14.13 -15.92
C SER A 718 -52.94 14.19 -14.50
N LEU A 719 -52.07 13.95 -13.52
CA LEU A 719 -52.36 14.12 -12.09
C LEU A 719 -52.02 15.55 -11.68
N VAL A 720 -53.03 16.32 -11.29
CA VAL A 720 -52.88 17.70 -10.79
C VAL A 720 -53.00 17.67 -9.26
N PRO A 721 -52.03 18.20 -8.49
CA PRO A 721 -52.12 18.20 -7.03
C PRO A 721 -53.28 19.09 -6.57
N LYS A 722 -54.02 18.60 -5.58
CA LYS A 722 -55.05 19.36 -4.88
C LYS A 722 -54.43 20.47 -4.05
N GLU A 723 -55.22 21.49 -3.76
CA GLU A 723 -54.78 22.61 -2.92
C GLU A 723 -54.25 22.11 -1.56
N GLY A 724 -53.08 22.60 -1.15
CA GLY A 724 -52.38 22.15 0.05
C GLY A 724 -51.77 20.73 0.00
N LYS A 725 -51.72 20.06 -1.16
CA LYS A 725 -51.07 18.74 -1.34
C LYS A 725 -49.77 18.83 -2.15
N PRO A 726 -48.78 17.94 -1.88
CA PRO A 726 -47.51 17.96 -2.58
C PRO A 726 -47.65 17.54 -4.05
N CYS A 727 -46.80 18.09 -4.92
CA CYS A 727 -46.68 17.68 -6.32
C CYS A 727 -46.30 16.18 -6.45
N PRO A 728 -46.63 15.52 -7.57
CA PRO A 728 -46.17 14.15 -7.83
C PRO A 728 -44.64 14.06 -7.80
N VAL A 729 -44.10 13.11 -7.05
CA VAL A 729 -42.65 12.85 -7.03
C VAL A 729 -42.21 12.33 -8.40
N TYR A 730 -41.10 12.86 -8.93
CA TYR A 730 -40.52 12.37 -10.18
C TYR A 730 -40.04 10.92 -10.03
N ILE A 731 -40.56 10.02 -10.88
CA ILE A 731 -40.15 8.62 -10.94
C ILE A 731 -39.14 8.49 -12.08
N THR A 732 -37.86 8.27 -11.75
CA THR A 732 -36.81 8.05 -12.76
C THR A 732 -37.09 6.75 -13.55
N PRO A 733 -37.29 6.82 -14.87
CA PRO A 733 -37.52 5.63 -15.69
C PRO A 733 -36.24 4.83 -15.90
N ILE A 734 -36.32 3.51 -15.73
CA ILE A 734 -35.20 2.58 -15.88
C ILE A 734 -35.15 2.11 -17.34
N THR A 735 -34.24 2.65 -18.13
CA THR A 735 -34.09 2.33 -19.56
C THR A 735 -33.59 0.91 -19.80
N ILE A 736 -34.33 0.14 -20.61
CA ILE A 736 -33.96 -1.19 -21.08
C ILE A 736 -34.08 -1.29 -22.60
N ILE A 737 -33.17 -2.03 -23.23
CA ILE A 737 -33.14 -2.21 -24.69
C ILE A 737 -33.65 -3.61 -25.02
N CYS A 738 -34.69 -3.71 -25.83
CA CYS A 738 -35.20 -4.97 -26.35
C CYS A 738 -34.65 -5.16 -27.77
N HIS A 739 -33.77 -6.14 -27.95
CA HIS A 739 -33.30 -6.56 -29.27
C HIS A 739 -34.28 -7.57 -29.85
N MET A 740 -34.61 -7.38 -31.13
CA MET A 740 -35.55 -8.22 -31.86
C MET A 740 -34.82 -9.10 -32.86
N GLU A 741 -35.47 -10.15 -33.34
CA GLU A 741 -34.92 -11.00 -34.41
C GLU A 741 -34.66 -10.23 -35.71
N GLY A 742 -33.72 -10.74 -36.51
CA GLY A 742 -33.39 -10.17 -37.81
C GLY A 742 -34.54 -10.32 -38.80
N SER A 743 -34.85 -9.25 -39.54
CA SER A 743 -35.85 -9.28 -40.61
C SER A 743 -35.35 -8.50 -41.81
N GLY A 744 -35.66 -8.97 -43.02
CA GLY A 744 -35.41 -8.25 -44.27
C GLY A 744 -36.48 -7.21 -44.61
N LYS A 745 -37.61 -7.18 -43.88
CA LYS A 745 -38.82 -6.40 -44.23
C LYS A 745 -38.80 -4.95 -43.70
N TRP A 746 -37.63 -4.39 -43.40
CA TRP A 746 -37.53 -3.00 -42.90
C TRP A 746 -37.55 -1.99 -44.05
N PRO A 747 -38.36 -0.91 -43.95
CA PRO A 747 -38.34 0.16 -44.94
C PRO A 747 -37.01 0.94 -44.87
N HIS A 748 -36.62 1.54 -45.99
CA HIS A 748 -35.40 2.34 -46.08
C HIS A 748 -35.56 3.78 -45.57
N ASP A 749 -36.80 4.27 -45.43
CA ASP A 749 -37.09 5.59 -44.87
C ASP A 749 -37.06 5.61 -43.33
N ARG A 750 -36.46 6.67 -42.78
CA ARG A 750 -36.32 6.90 -41.34
C ARG A 750 -37.66 7.09 -40.63
N LEU A 751 -38.63 7.79 -41.23
CA LEU A 751 -39.93 8.03 -40.59
C LEU A 751 -40.74 6.73 -40.55
N ALA A 752 -40.76 5.96 -41.65
CA ALA A 752 -41.35 4.64 -41.70
C ALA A 752 -40.78 3.69 -40.63
N ILE A 753 -39.45 3.66 -40.42
CA ILE A 753 -38.81 2.91 -39.33
C ILE A 753 -39.32 3.37 -37.95
N GLN A 754 -39.49 4.68 -37.73
CA GLN A 754 -40.01 5.22 -36.47
C GLN A 754 -41.48 4.84 -36.23
N HIS A 755 -42.32 4.87 -37.26
CA HIS A 755 -43.72 4.45 -37.16
C HIS A 755 -43.85 2.94 -36.88
N ILE A 756 -43.04 2.10 -37.52
CA ILE A 756 -43.02 0.65 -37.22
C ILE A 756 -42.55 0.41 -35.78
N ARG A 757 -41.49 1.09 -35.31
CA ARG A 757 -41.05 1.03 -33.91
C ARG A 757 -42.17 1.40 -32.94
N ALA A 758 -42.92 2.46 -33.22
CA ALA A 758 -44.07 2.88 -32.42
C ALA A 758 -45.19 1.81 -32.41
N ALA A 759 -45.45 1.15 -33.54
CA ALA A 759 -46.41 0.04 -33.62
C ALA A 759 -45.98 -1.15 -32.74
N PHE A 760 -44.71 -1.54 -32.77
CA PHE A 760 -44.16 -2.55 -31.85
C PHE A 760 -44.31 -2.13 -30.37
N HIS A 761 -44.09 -0.85 -30.02
CA HIS A 761 -44.31 -0.37 -28.64
C HIS A 761 -45.79 -0.48 -28.22
N ILE A 762 -46.74 -0.18 -29.12
CA ILE A 762 -48.19 -0.31 -28.86
C ILE A 762 -48.55 -1.78 -28.61
N GLN A 763 -48.17 -2.68 -29.52
CA GLN A 763 -48.50 -4.12 -29.43
C GLN A 763 -47.88 -4.76 -28.18
N LEU A 764 -46.61 -4.45 -27.86
CA LEU A 764 -45.99 -4.89 -26.61
C LEU A 764 -46.76 -4.37 -25.38
N GLY A 765 -47.19 -3.11 -25.40
CA GLY A 765 -47.98 -2.50 -24.32
C GLY A 765 -49.41 -3.06 -24.17
N GLU A 766 -49.95 -3.72 -25.19
CA GLU A 766 -51.22 -4.45 -25.13
C GLU A 766 -51.02 -5.87 -24.59
N LEU A 767 -50.00 -6.59 -25.08
CA LEU A 767 -49.66 -7.94 -24.62
C LEU A 767 -49.27 -7.95 -23.14
N LEU A 768 -48.43 -7.02 -22.67
CA LEU A 768 -48.07 -6.91 -21.24
C LEU A 768 -49.28 -6.59 -20.34
N ARG A 769 -50.24 -5.82 -20.85
CA ARG A 769 -51.50 -5.50 -20.15
C ARG A 769 -52.39 -6.74 -20.07
N LYS A 770 -52.49 -7.52 -21.15
CA LYS A 770 -53.31 -8.74 -21.23
C LYS A 770 -52.74 -9.90 -20.41
N HIS A 771 -51.44 -10.18 -20.52
CA HIS A 771 -50.80 -11.35 -19.91
C HIS A 771 -50.29 -11.11 -18.48
N HIS A 772 -49.95 -9.87 -18.12
CA HIS A 772 -49.33 -9.55 -16.82
C HIS A 772 -50.02 -8.42 -16.05
N SER A 773 -51.14 -7.87 -16.55
CA SER A 773 -51.89 -6.77 -15.91
C SER A 773 -51.04 -5.51 -15.63
N TYR A 774 -49.93 -5.32 -16.35
CA TYR A 774 -49.10 -4.14 -16.20
C TYR A 774 -49.77 -2.91 -16.82
N THR A 775 -49.56 -1.76 -16.18
CA THR A 775 -49.92 -0.47 -16.79
C THR A 775 -48.80 -0.08 -17.74
N CYS A 776 -49.15 0.19 -19.00
CA CYS A 776 -48.19 0.51 -20.05
C CYS A 776 -48.63 1.75 -20.84
N ARG A 777 -47.67 2.64 -21.16
CA ARG A 777 -47.84 3.85 -21.97
C ARG A 777 -46.89 3.77 -23.18
N PRO A 778 -47.39 3.42 -24.38
CA PRO A 778 -46.57 3.47 -25.58
C PRO A 778 -46.30 4.92 -26.00
N CYS A 779 -45.06 5.19 -26.36
CA CYS A 779 -44.59 6.44 -26.95
C CYS A 779 -43.92 6.13 -28.31
N PRO A 780 -43.73 7.12 -29.20
CA PRO A 780 -43.08 6.87 -30.49
C PRO A 780 -41.65 6.33 -30.38
N THR A 781 -40.92 6.69 -29.31
CA THR A 781 -39.51 6.34 -29.11
C THR A 781 -39.26 5.22 -28.12
N HIS A 782 -40.23 4.88 -27.26
CA HIS A 782 -40.11 3.90 -26.17
C HIS A 782 -41.49 3.43 -25.69
N LEU A 783 -41.53 2.38 -24.87
CA LEU A 783 -42.70 1.95 -24.12
C LEU A 783 -42.41 2.07 -22.61
N ASP A 784 -43.17 2.88 -21.89
CA ASP A 784 -43.09 2.88 -20.42
C ASP A 784 -43.96 1.76 -19.83
N VAL A 785 -43.39 1.00 -18.90
CA VAL A 785 -44.01 -0.12 -18.19
C VAL A 785 -43.94 0.13 -16.69
N TRP A 786 -45.10 0.32 -16.05
CA TRP A 786 -45.24 0.45 -14.61
C TRP A 786 -45.34 -0.94 -13.99
N LYS A 787 -44.24 -1.39 -13.40
CA LYS A 787 -44.13 -2.67 -12.70
C LYS A 787 -44.42 -2.48 -11.22
N VAL A 788 -45.50 -3.10 -10.75
CA VAL A 788 -45.89 -3.09 -9.34
C VAL A 788 -45.16 -4.21 -8.60
N LEU A 789 -44.56 -3.88 -7.46
CA LEU A 789 -44.06 -4.84 -6.47
C LEU A 789 -45.21 -5.27 -5.55
N ILE A 790 -45.28 -6.57 -5.29
CA ILE A 790 -46.18 -7.16 -4.29
C ILE A 790 -45.30 -7.77 -3.20
N GLN A 791 -45.17 -7.10 -2.06
CA GLN A 791 -44.53 -7.68 -0.88
C GLN A 791 -45.50 -8.62 -0.17
N SER A 792 -45.02 -9.81 0.19
CA SER A 792 -45.79 -10.86 0.85
C SER A 792 -45.68 -10.76 2.38
N SER A 793 -46.55 -9.98 3.01
CA SER A 793 -46.97 -10.17 4.42
C SER A 793 -48.07 -9.18 4.80
N SER A 794 -49.28 -9.70 5.07
CA SER A 794 -50.45 -9.06 5.74
C SER A 794 -51.01 -7.70 5.28
N CYS A 795 -50.26 -6.83 4.61
CA CYS A 795 -50.69 -5.52 4.12
C CYS A 795 -50.22 -5.32 2.67
N VAL A 796 -51.15 -5.30 1.70
CA VAL A 796 -50.83 -5.19 0.26
C VAL A 796 -50.47 -3.76 -0.13
N THR A 797 -49.23 -3.35 0.18
CA THR A 797 -48.69 -2.04 -0.18
C THR A 797 -48.11 -2.07 -1.60
N LYS A 798 -48.84 -1.53 -2.58
CA LYS A 798 -48.39 -1.48 -3.99
C LYS A 798 -47.36 -0.35 -4.19
N GLN A 799 -46.08 -0.72 -4.30
CA GLN A 799 -44.99 0.19 -4.73
C GLN A 799 -44.66 -0.07 -6.21
N THR A 800 -44.23 0.95 -6.96
CA THR A 800 -44.09 0.84 -8.43
C THR A 800 -42.74 1.34 -8.95
N TYR A 801 -42.12 0.57 -9.84
CA TYR A 801 -41.02 0.99 -10.72
C TYR A 801 -41.52 1.29 -12.13
N VAL A 802 -40.85 2.21 -12.83
CA VAL A 802 -41.08 2.49 -14.25
C VAL A 802 -39.88 2.00 -15.05
N PHE A 803 -40.12 1.16 -16.05
CA PHE A 803 -39.12 0.71 -17.01
C PHE A 803 -39.46 1.26 -18.39
N SER A 804 -38.52 1.91 -19.07
CA SER A 804 -38.70 2.37 -20.45
C SER A 804 -38.03 1.41 -21.42
N CYS A 805 -38.84 0.61 -22.11
CA CYS A 805 -38.39 -0.33 -23.14
C CYS A 805 -38.14 0.39 -24.46
N VAL A 806 -36.96 0.24 -25.04
CA VAL A 806 -36.59 0.78 -26.36
C VAL A 806 -36.22 -0.36 -27.29
N PHE A 807 -36.84 -0.44 -28.47
CA PHE A 807 -36.49 -1.49 -29.43
C PHE A 807 -35.22 -1.17 -30.25
N SER A 808 -34.35 -2.17 -30.35
CA SER A 808 -33.17 -2.21 -31.20
C SER A 808 -33.35 -3.26 -32.30
N PHE A 809 -32.97 -2.90 -33.52
CA PHE A 809 -33.06 -3.76 -34.71
C PHE A 809 -31.79 -3.59 -35.53
N SER A 810 -31.22 -4.69 -36.02
CA SER A 810 -29.96 -4.70 -36.79
C SER A 810 -30.01 -3.74 -38.00
N SER A 811 -31.09 -3.79 -38.78
CA SER A 811 -31.25 -3.02 -40.03
C SER A 811 -31.22 -1.50 -39.85
N VAL A 812 -31.45 -0.97 -38.64
CA VAL A 812 -31.41 0.48 -38.37
C VAL A 812 -29.98 1.02 -38.39
N TRP A 813 -29.00 0.20 -37.99
CA TRP A 813 -27.58 0.58 -38.08
C TRP A 813 -27.11 0.67 -39.53
N CYS A 814 -27.55 -0.25 -40.39
CA CYS A 814 -27.28 -0.20 -41.82
C CYS A 814 -27.86 1.07 -42.47
N VAL A 815 -29.10 1.46 -42.12
CA VAL A 815 -29.72 2.69 -42.65
C VAL A 815 -28.99 3.94 -42.15
N LEU A 816 -28.62 4.04 -40.86
CA LEU A 816 -27.79 5.16 -40.37
C LEU A 816 -26.43 5.23 -41.09
N SER A 817 -25.76 4.09 -41.28
CA SER A 817 -24.47 4.03 -41.98
C SER A 817 -24.60 4.42 -43.46
N PHE A 818 -25.73 4.10 -44.10
CA PHE A 818 -26.03 4.54 -45.47
C PHE A 818 -26.22 6.05 -45.56
N TYR A 819 -26.96 6.67 -44.63
CA TYR A 819 -27.09 8.13 -44.56
C TYR A 819 -25.79 8.85 -44.23
N LEU A 820 -24.87 8.23 -43.47
CA LEU A 820 -23.53 8.76 -43.22
C LEU A 820 -22.57 8.60 -44.42
N LYS A 821 -22.81 7.61 -45.29
CA LYS A 821 -22.08 7.40 -46.56
C LYS A 821 -22.63 8.21 -47.73
N ALA A 822 -23.87 8.70 -47.66
CA ALA A 822 -24.47 9.51 -48.71
C ALA A 822 -23.70 10.85 -48.84
N PRO A 823 -23.09 11.15 -49.99
CA PRO A 823 -22.32 12.38 -50.14
C PRO A 823 -23.25 13.61 -50.07
N ALA A 824 -23.00 14.48 -49.11
CA ALA A 824 -23.69 15.77 -49.03
C ALA A 824 -23.35 16.62 -50.26
N ALA A 825 -24.35 16.89 -51.09
CA ALA A 825 -24.19 17.67 -52.32
C ALA A 825 -24.02 19.17 -52.03
N THR A 826 -22.82 19.58 -51.60
CA THR A 826 -22.37 21.00 -51.64
C THR A 826 -20.83 21.09 -51.62
N PRO A 827 -20.16 21.36 -52.75
CA PRO A 827 -18.71 21.48 -52.82
C PRO A 827 -18.24 22.95 -52.82
N MET A 828 -18.38 23.65 -51.70
CA MET A 828 -17.66 24.92 -51.45
C MET A 828 -17.60 25.21 -49.94
N PHE A 829 -16.52 24.77 -49.25
CA PHE A 829 -15.92 25.48 -48.09
C PHE A 829 -14.63 24.84 -47.52
N TRP A 830 -13.84 24.10 -48.31
CA TRP A 830 -12.57 23.51 -47.86
C TRP A 830 -11.39 23.81 -48.79
N ARG A 831 -10.95 25.08 -48.80
CA ARG A 831 -9.60 25.51 -49.18
C ARG A 831 -9.12 26.63 -48.27
N SER A 832 -8.78 26.29 -47.02
CA SER A 832 -7.74 26.92 -46.18
C SER A 832 -7.90 26.50 -44.71
N MET A 833 -7.06 25.58 -44.24
CA MET A 833 -6.49 25.59 -42.88
C MET A 833 -5.50 24.44 -42.74
N SER A 834 -4.30 24.75 -42.23
CA SER A 834 -3.22 23.81 -41.98
C SER A 834 -3.36 23.12 -40.61
N PRO A 835 -2.87 21.88 -40.44
CA PRO A 835 -2.98 21.15 -39.18
C PRO A 835 -1.93 21.65 -38.17
N GLY A 836 -2.27 22.64 -37.33
CA GLY A 836 -1.28 23.20 -36.41
C GLY A 836 -1.71 24.18 -35.32
N GLN A 837 -3.01 24.32 -34.97
CA GLN A 837 -3.42 25.28 -33.92
C GLN A 837 -4.51 24.81 -32.93
N THR A 838 -5.12 23.64 -33.10
CA THR A 838 -6.39 23.30 -32.40
C THR A 838 -6.28 22.92 -30.93
N LEU A 839 -5.09 22.55 -30.42
CA LEU A 839 -4.92 22.09 -29.03
C LEU A 839 -4.61 23.22 -28.02
N ALA A 840 -4.10 24.37 -28.46
CA ALA A 840 -3.70 25.46 -27.56
C ALA A 840 -4.86 26.33 -27.05
N GLN A 841 -5.92 26.52 -27.85
CA GLN A 841 -6.99 27.47 -27.52
C GLN A 841 -8.07 26.93 -26.56
N CYS A 842 -8.35 25.62 -26.53
CA CYS A 842 -9.33 25.05 -25.58
C CYS A 842 -8.86 25.14 -24.12
N SER A 843 -7.54 25.06 -23.87
CA SER A 843 -6.94 25.18 -22.53
C SER A 843 -7.08 26.60 -21.93
N ALA A 844 -7.04 27.63 -22.78
CA ALA A 844 -7.01 29.03 -22.34
C ALA A 844 -8.36 29.56 -21.83
N VAL A 845 -9.48 29.03 -22.34
CA VAL A 845 -10.83 29.49 -21.94
C VAL A 845 -11.21 28.98 -20.54
N GLN A 846 -10.76 27.77 -20.19
CA GLN A 846 -11.16 27.11 -18.94
C GLN A 846 -10.47 27.68 -17.68
N ARG A 847 -9.32 28.37 -17.83
CA ARG A 847 -8.57 28.97 -16.72
C ARG A 847 -9.01 30.38 -16.30
N ARG A 848 -9.92 31.05 -17.02
CA ARG A 848 -10.33 32.44 -16.71
C ARG A 848 -11.55 32.61 -15.79
N HIS A 849 -12.29 31.55 -15.47
CA HIS A 849 -13.55 31.67 -14.70
C HIS A 849 -13.47 31.33 -13.19
N TYR A 850 -12.32 30.95 -12.65
CA TYR A 850 -12.14 30.68 -11.21
C TYR A 850 -11.36 31.79 -10.49
N ARG A 851 -11.94 32.99 -10.37
CA ARG A 851 -11.57 33.98 -9.34
C ARG A 851 -12.75 34.89 -8.96
N GLY A 852 -13.35 34.59 -7.80
CA GLY A 852 -14.03 35.53 -6.89
C GLY A 852 -15.33 36.23 -7.33
N HIS A 853 -16.46 35.89 -6.67
CA HIS A 853 -17.20 36.77 -5.74
C HIS A 853 -18.50 36.11 -5.23
N SER A 854 -19.21 36.80 -4.32
CA SER A 854 -20.09 36.22 -3.30
C SER A 854 -21.55 36.71 -3.32
N ARG A 855 -22.49 35.82 -2.95
CA ARG A 855 -23.92 36.08 -2.57
C ARG A 855 -24.84 36.55 -3.75
N PRO A 856 -26.19 36.60 -3.61
CA PRO A 856 -27.04 35.42 -3.89
C PRO A 856 -28.30 35.72 -4.76
N ALA A 857 -29.12 34.66 -4.98
CA ALA A 857 -30.49 34.65 -5.53
C ALA A 857 -30.68 34.78 -7.07
N GLY A 858 -31.84 34.30 -7.54
CA GLY A 858 -32.31 34.38 -8.93
C GLY A 858 -32.14 33.08 -9.74
N GLY A 859 -33.23 32.38 -10.04
CA GLY A 859 -33.20 31.14 -10.84
C GLY A 859 -33.34 31.40 -12.34
N VAL A 860 -32.56 30.67 -13.16
CA VAL A 860 -32.74 30.49 -14.61
C VAL A 860 -32.35 29.06 -14.98
N ALA A 861 -33.02 28.45 -15.96
CA ALA A 861 -32.89 27.03 -16.28
C ALA A 861 -31.95 26.72 -17.48
N PHE A 862 -31.36 25.51 -17.46
CA PHE A 862 -30.63 24.82 -18.55
C PHE A 862 -29.24 25.37 -18.95
N PRO A 863 -28.24 24.49 -19.19
CA PRO A 863 -28.17 23.76 -20.47
C PRO A 863 -27.62 22.32 -20.41
N ALA A 864 -28.45 21.32 -20.05
CA ALA A 864 -28.07 19.90 -20.19
C ALA A 864 -28.06 19.39 -21.67
N ALA A 865 -28.78 20.07 -22.57
CA ALA A 865 -29.02 19.58 -23.94
C ALA A 865 -27.78 19.53 -24.86
N ARG A 866 -26.76 20.37 -24.63
CA ARG A 866 -25.52 20.37 -25.44
C ARG A 866 -24.58 19.21 -25.11
N SER A 867 -24.60 18.69 -23.88
CA SER A 867 -23.71 17.60 -23.45
C SER A 867 -24.06 16.26 -24.12
N LEU A 868 -25.37 15.94 -24.21
CA LEU A 868 -25.86 14.72 -24.86
C LEU A 868 -25.47 14.64 -26.35
N TYR A 869 -25.50 15.76 -27.07
CA TYR A 869 -25.15 15.79 -28.50
C TYR A 869 -23.64 15.54 -28.73
N CYS A 870 -22.77 16.13 -27.91
CA CYS A 870 -21.33 15.83 -27.95
C CYS A 870 -21.02 14.39 -27.54
N SER A 871 -21.73 13.83 -26.55
CA SER A 871 -21.55 12.44 -26.14
C SER A 871 -21.90 11.46 -27.27
N GLN A 872 -23.03 11.65 -27.97
CA GLN A 872 -23.40 10.77 -29.09
C GLN A 872 -22.39 10.83 -30.25
N VAL A 873 -21.91 12.03 -30.60
CA VAL A 873 -20.89 12.18 -31.66
C VAL A 873 -19.57 11.52 -31.26
N ALA A 874 -19.11 11.69 -30.01
CA ALA A 874 -17.89 11.05 -29.52
C ALA A 874 -17.97 9.52 -29.51
N THR A 875 -19.10 8.95 -29.05
CA THR A 875 -19.30 7.48 -29.07
C THR A 875 -19.32 6.94 -30.50
N THR A 876 -19.91 7.67 -31.46
CA THR A 876 -19.93 7.26 -32.87
C THR A 876 -18.53 7.28 -33.48
N PHE A 877 -17.71 8.30 -33.18
CA PHE A 877 -16.32 8.38 -33.66
C PHE A 877 -15.41 7.31 -33.05
N ALA A 878 -15.53 7.03 -31.74
CA ALA A 878 -14.73 6.00 -31.07
C ALA A 878 -15.00 4.60 -31.66
N PHE A 879 -16.27 4.27 -31.94
CA PHE A 879 -16.63 3.00 -32.56
C PHE A 879 -16.14 2.89 -34.02
N PHE A 880 -16.10 4.01 -34.75
CA PHE A 880 -15.58 4.04 -36.12
C PHE A 880 -14.07 3.79 -36.18
N PHE A 881 -13.31 4.33 -35.22
CA PHE A 881 -11.87 4.04 -35.10
C PHE A 881 -11.60 2.56 -34.76
N PHE A 882 -12.43 1.97 -33.89
CA PHE A 882 -12.28 0.57 -33.48
C PHE A 882 -12.52 -0.43 -34.63
N LEU A 883 -13.38 -0.09 -35.59
CA LEU A 883 -13.75 -0.97 -36.70
C LEU A 883 -12.85 -0.82 -37.95
N VAL A 884 -12.10 0.29 -38.05
CA VAL A 884 -11.16 0.57 -39.16
C VAL A 884 -9.75 0.03 -38.90
N PHE A 885 -9.44 -0.37 -37.66
CA PHE A 885 -8.14 -0.95 -37.27
C PHE A 885 -8.12 -2.47 -37.12
N PHE A 886 -9.26 -3.16 -37.33
CA PHE A 886 -9.41 -4.61 -37.10
C PHE A 886 -10.07 -5.35 -38.28
N VAL A 887 -10.05 -4.74 -39.48
CA VAL A 887 -10.38 -5.32 -40.79
C VAL A 887 -9.31 -4.92 -41.78
#